data_AF-A0A7X7V6T8-F1
#
_entry.id   AF-A0A7X7V6T8-F1
#
_cell.length_a   1.000
_cell.length_b   1.000
_cell.length_c   1.000
_cell.angle_alpha   90.00
_cell.angle_beta   90.00
_cell.angle_gamma   90.00
#
_symmetry.space_group_name_H-M   'P 1'
#
loop_
_entity.id
_entity.type
_entity.pdbx_description
1 polymer ?
#
loop_
_entity_poly.entity_id
_entity_poly.type
_entity_poly.pdbx_seq_one_letter_code
_entity_poly.pdbx_strand_id
1 'polypeptide(L)'
;MFASSISQTIVSPAIPRIVADLGGMAHYAWLSTIVMLVAAVVTPISGKLADIFGRRRFYIIGLVVFMLGSALSGQAMNFYFLIFSRAIQGVGMGILMPLSQTILGDLIPARQRGRYQGYMGAVMGASQVAGPLIGGWITDVSSWRWLFYIALPVGLVALFIIVRHLKIPELDVPSKIDYAGISTMTVGVTATLLGISLGGTTGWLHPQVLAMLGLGAAFLVVFVLVEHRAAEPIVPMRLFGNSVFTWSTLAAFAMNMAMMSIVIYVPVYAQGVLGVSATESGLILIPMNVALFSVGIIVGQLTTRTGRYKEFMVGGTGLMLVGALLMTRLGSGSTSGTLTLVTMVFGMGIGMAFQLYTLAVQNSVQRRDLGVATSALQFFRNIGNTLGTAIAGSIMAKRLASGIEHGMTPEIVEQLPESGLNINDVLQPDVLAALPPDVAALLHDALAGAMQGVFAVVPILALASMAATLFIKPLPLRETLGTLEEQGRGLLDSTAMSSPDTERVLSSPEDYHLRSRERLTGAHLLMVADQVGDANPILRDAVTEFGGGDLARGLQLLRSTATMLLAQDPATIDAHEAFAVELSKRGKRRAMLSDELTDRLYQVSSRVATELAESPVKPHSATVDGIDGAGLDRAVWMLNTALVADLASRRWAEPGAAAAPDGP
;
A
#
# COMPACT_ATOMS: atom_id res chain seq x y z
N MET A 1 -0.84 -1.51 -14.60
CA MET A 1 -1.98 -0.63 -14.25
C MET A 1 -2.93 -0.46 -15.42
N PHE A 2 -2.60 0.30 -16.48
CA PHE A 2 -3.48 0.53 -17.63
C PHE A 2 -4.18 -0.73 -18.16
N ALA A 3 -3.41 -1.78 -18.49
CA ALA A 3 -3.95 -3.06 -18.99
C ALA A 3 -5.01 -3.68 -18.06
N SER A 4 -4.80 -3.63 -16.74
CA SER A 4 -5.75 -4.17 -15.77
C SER A 4 -6.96 -3.26 -15.59
N SER A 5 -6.77 -1.95 -15.53
CA SER A 5 -7.86 -0.99 -15.33
C SER A 5 -8.82 -0.97 -16.52
N ILE A 6 -8.32 -1.01 -17.75
CA ILE A 6 -9.17 -1.00 -18.95
C ILE A 6 -9.96 -2.31 -19.08
N SER A 7 -9.34 -3.46 -18.77
CA SER A 7 -10.03 -4.75 -18.81
C SER A 7 -11.12 -4.90 -17.76
N GLN A 8 -11.06 -4.14 -16.67
CA GLN A 8 -12.13 -4.11 -15.68
C GLN A 8 -13.40 -3.45 -16.23
N THR A 9 -13.25 -2.42 -17.07
CA THR A 9 -14.36 -1.56 -17.52
C THR A 9 -14.87 -1.90 -18.92
N ILE A 10 -14.04 -2.49 -19.78
CA ILE A 10 -14.37 -2.80 -21.18
C ILE A 10 -15.44 -3.89 -21.36
N VAL A 11 -15.62 -4.77 -20.37
CA VAL A 11 -16.54 -5.92 -20.45
C VAL A 11 -17.98 -5.52 -20.15
N SER A 12 -18.19 -4.47 -19.35
CA SER A 12 -19.51 -4.08 -18.83
C SER A 12 -20.56 -3.85 -19.94
N PRO A 13 -20.27 -3.11 -21.03
CA PRO A 13 -21.24 -2.89 -22.11
C PRO A 13 -21.59 -4.15 -22.90
N ALA A 14 -20.72 -5.16 -22.88
CA ALA A 14 -20.86 -6.36 -23.70
C ALA A 14 -21.64 -7.49 -23.01
N ILE A 15 -21.98 -7.33 -21.73
CA ILE A 15 -22.64 -8.35 -20.92
C ILE A 15 -23.90 -8.92 -21.61
N PRO A 16 -24.83 -8.11 -22.15
CA PRO A 16 -26.02 -8.65 -22.83
C PRO A 16 -25.66 -9.54 -24.01
N ARG A 17 -24.66 -9.14 -24.82
CA ARG A 17 -24.19 -9.90 -25.97
C ARG A 17 -23.50 -11.21 -25.57
N ILE A 18 -22.72 -11.20 -24.50
CA ILE A 18 -22.06 -12.40 -23.95
C ILE A 18 -23.10 -13.42 -23.49
N VAL A 19 -24.14 -12.97 -22.79
CA VAL A 19 -25.24 -13.83 -22.33
C VAL A 19 -26.04 -14.39 -23.51
N ALA A 20 -26.27 -13.59 -24.56
CA ALA A 20 -26.92 -14.06 -25.77
C ALA A 20 -26.11 -15.17 -26.49
N ASP A 21 -24.78 -15.05 -26.52
CA ASP A 21 -23.88 -15.99 -27.21
C ASP A 21 -23.62 -17.28 -26.41
N LEU A 22 -23.48 -17.19 -25.09
CA LEU A 22 -23.07 -18.30 -24.21
C LEU A 22 -24.21 -18.88 -23.37
N GLY A 23 -25.38 -18.24 -23.37
CA GLY A 23 -26.46 -18.51 -22.43
C GLY A 23 -26.10 -18.10 -20.99
N GLY A 24 -26.82 -18.68 -20.01
CA GLY A 24 -26.46 -18.53 -18.59
C GLY A 24 -26.93 -17.23 -17.93
N MET A 25 -28.06 -16.67 -18.36
CA MET A 25 -28.63 -15.44 -17.78
C MET A 25 -28.78 -15.52 -16.25
N ALA A 26 -29.07 -16.70 -15.67
CA ALA A 26 -29.14 -16.90 -14.22
C ALA A 26 -27.82 -16.62 -13.47
N HIS A 27 -26.68 -16.58 -14.17
CA HIS A 27 -25.36 -16.41 -13.57
C HIS A 27 -24.64 -15.14 -14.03
N TYR A 28 -25.28 -14.26 -14.82
CA TYR A 28 -24.60 -13.10 -15.42
C TYR A 28 -23.85 -12.19 -14.41
N ALA A 29 -24.43 -11.98 -13.22
CA ALA A 29 -23.83 -11.18 -12.16
C ALA A 29 -22.45 -11.72 -11.70
N TRP A 30 -22.22 -13.03 -11.84
CA TRP A 30 -20.94 -13.66 -11.49
C TRP A 30 -19.78 -13.20 -12.36
N LEU A 31 -20.03 -12.68 -13.58
CA LEU A 31 -18.97 -12.24 -14.49
C LEU A 31 -18.14 -11.08 -13.93
N SER A 32 -18.79 -10.20 -13.18
CA SER A 32 -18.16 -9.08 -12.47
C SER A 32 -17.80 -9.46 -11.04
N THR A 33 -18.70 -10.15 -10.33
CA THR A 33 -18.51 -10.51 -8.92
C THR A 33 -17.30 -11.43 -8.69
N ILE A 34 -17.08 -12.44 -9.55
CA ILE A 34 -15.97 -13.39 -9.35
C ILE A 34 -14.61 -12.68 -9.38
N VAL A 35 -14.46 -11.71 -10.28
CA VAL A 35 -13.23 -10.96 -10.47
C VAL A 35 -12.95 -10.07 -9.28
N MET A 36 -13.97 -9.37 -8.79
CA MET A 36 -13.86 -8.54 -7.59
C MET A 36 -13.53 -9.38 -6.36
N LEU A 37 -14.20 -10.52 -6.21
CA LEU A 37 -14.00 -11.44 -5.10
C LEU A 37 -12.58 -12.01 -5.07
N VAL A 38 -12.10 -12.53 -6.21
CA VAL A 38 -10.72 -13.03 -6.30
C VAL A 38 -9.70 -11.91 -6.11
N ALA A 39 -9.91 -10.74 -6.71
CA ALA A 39 -8.99 -9.60 -6.54
C ALA A 39 -8.94 -9.12 -5.07
N ALA A 40 -10.08 -9.11 -4.36
CA ALA A 40 -10.16 -8.74 -2.96
C ALA A 40 -9.33 -9.68 -2.05
N VAL A 41 -9.38 -10.98 -2.32
CA VAL A 41 -8.59 -11.99 -1.60
C VAL A 41 -7.10 -11.92 -1.97
N VAL A 42 -6.78 -11.80 -3.25
CA VAL A 42 -5.40 -11.87 -3.74
C VAL A 42 -4.60 -10.61 -3.40
N THR A 43 -5.24 -9.45 -3.33
CA THR A 43 -4.55 -8.18 -3.02
C THR A 43 -3.68 -8.23 -1.76
N PRO A 44 -4.20 -8.55 -0.56
CA PRO A 44 -3.37 -8.59 0.66
C PRO A 44 -2.26 -9.64 0.59
N ILE A 45 -2.53 -10.79 -0.02
CA ILE A 45 -1.57 -11.89 -0.19
C ILE A 45 -0.42 -11.44 -1.09
N SER A 46 -0.76 -10.73 -2.18
CA SER A 46 0.20 -10.29 -3.18
C SER A 46 1.25 -9.33 -2.62
N GLY A 47 0.88 -8.46 -1.67
CA GLY A 47 1.81 -7.54 -1.03
C GLY A 47 2.89 -8.30 -0.25
N LYS A 48 2.46 -9.23 0.62
CA LYS A 48 3.38 -10.04 1.42
C LYS A 48 4.24 -10.93 0.52
N LEU A 49 3.62 -11.70 -0.39
CA LEU A 49 4.36 -12.59 -1.29
C LEU A 49 5.36 -11.84 -2.17
N ALA A 50 5.05 -10.61 -2.59
CA ALA A 50 5.98 -9.77 -3.33
C ALA A 50 7.16 -9.26 -2.50
N ASP A 51 6.98 -9.09 -1.18
CA ASP A 51 8.08 -8.78 -0.27
C ASP A 51 9.06 -9.97 -0.17
N ILE A 52 8.54 -11.21 -0.18
CA ILE A 52 9.35 -12.45 -0.03
C ILE A 52 10.02 -12.87 -1.34
N PHE A 53 9.25 -12.97 -2.42
CA PHE A 53 9.72 -13.49 -3.71
C PHE A 53 10.35 -12.40 -4.61
N GLY A 54 10.40 -11.17 -4.11
CA GLY A 54 10.88 -10.00 -4.84
C GLY A 54 9.78 -9.36 -5.70
N ARG A 55 9.62 -8.05 -5.54
CA ARG A 55 8.53 -7.28 -6.16
C ARG A 55 8.51 -7.37 -7.68
N ARG A 56 9.68 -7.31 -8.32
CA ARG A 56 9.80 -7.38 -9.78
C ARG A 56 9.29 -8.72 -10.32
N ARG A 57 9.73 -9.83 -9.73
CA ARG A 57 9.38 -11.19 -10.16
C ARG A 57 7.89 -11.43 -9.97
N PHE A 58 7.36 -11.04 -8.82
CA PHE A 58 5.95 -11.20 -8.51
C PHE A 58 5.05 -10.32 -9.40
N TYR A 59 5.49 -9.12 -9.76
CA TYR A 59 4.77 -8.25 -10.71
C TYR A 59 4.69 -8.86 -12.11
N ILE A 60 5.78 -9.47 -12.58
CA ILE A 60 5.82 -10.19 -13.86
C ILE A 60 4.87 -11.40 -13.83
N ILE A 61 4.89 -12.20 -12.75
CA ILE A 61 3.97 -13.33 -12.59
C ILE A 61 2.51 -12.86 -12.65
N GLY A 62 2.17 -11.80 -11.91
CA GLY A 62 0.83 -11.22 -11.93
C GLY A 62 0.40 -10.77 -13.34
N LEU A 63 1.33 -10.19 -14.11
CA LEU A 63 1.07 -9.77 -15.49
C LEU A 63 0.82 -10.96 -16.43
N VAL A 64 1.61 -12.02 -16.29
CA VAL A 64 1.44 -13.25 -17.08
C VAL A 64 0.12 -13.93 -16.73
N VAL A 65 -0.22 -14.06 -15.45
CA VAL A 65 -1.50 -14.64 -15.00
C VAL A 65 -2.68 -13.83 -15.52
N PHE A 66 -2.61 -12.50 -15.49
CA PHE A 66 -3.62 -11.61 -16.05
C PHE A 66 -3.79 -11.84 -17.57
N MET A 67 -2.70 -11.93 -18.32
CA MET A 67 -2.74 -12.20 -19.76
C MET A 67 -3.32 -13.59 -20.06
N LEU A 68 -2.93 -14.62 -19.31
CA LEU A 68 -3.49 -15.97 -19.46
C LEU A 68 -5.00 -15.98 -19.20
N GLY A 69 -5.47 -15.36 -18.11
CA GLY A 69 -6.90 -15.24 -17.84
C GLY A 69 -7.66 -14.48 -18.94
N SER A 70 -7.04 -13.46 -19.52
CA SER A 70 -7.60 -12.72 -20.67
C SER A 70 -7.70 -13.60 -21.91
N ALA A 71 -6.63 -14.32 -22.27
CA ALA A 71 -6.60 -15.22 -23.41
C ALA A 71 -7.62 -16.38 -23.28
N LEU A 72 -7.80 -16.92 -22.08
CA LEU A 72 -8.79 -17.95 -21.79
C LEU A 72 -10.21 -17.39 -21.90
N SER A 73 -10.45 -16.16 -21.43
CA SER A 73 -11.78 -15.53 -21.50
C SER A 73 -12.22 -15.27 -22.94
N GLY A 74 -11.30 -14.89 -23.83
CA GLY A 74 -11.57 -14.76 -25.27
C GLY A 74 -11.87 -16.08 -25.98
N GLN A 75 -11.45 -17.22 -25.40
CA GLN A 75 -11.69 -18.57 -25.92
C GLN A 75 -12.90 -19.26 -25.27
N ALA A 76 -13.65 -18.54 -24.43
CA ALA A 76 -14.70 -19.18 -23.64
C ALA A 76 -15.79 -19.79 -24.51
N MET A 77 -16.10 -21.06 -24.23
CA MET A 77 -17.11 -21.85 -24.95
C MET A 77 -18.45 -21.89 -24.22
N ASN A 78 -18.46 -21.61 -22.92
CA ASN A 78 -19.67 -21.57 -22.09
C ASN A 78 -19.47 -20.59 -20.93
N PHE A 79 -20.56 -20.27 -20.25
CA PHE A 79 -20.58 -19.28 -19.17
C PHE A 79 -19.70 -19.66 -17.96
N TYR A 80 -19.67 -20.94 -17.57
CA TYR A 80 -18.84 -21.40 -16.44
C TYR A 80 -17.35 -21.29 -16.71
N PHE A 81 -16.92 -21.66 -17.92
CA PHE A 81 -15.54 -21.49 -18.34
C PHE A 81 -15.14 -20.02 -18.36
N LEU A 82 -16.05 -19.13 -18.81
CA LEU A 82 -15.83 -17.69 -18.76
C LEU A 82 -15.69 -17.17 -17.32
N ILE A 83 -16.52 -17.64 -16.37
CA ILE A 83 -16.38 -17.30 -14.95
C ILE A 83 -15.01 -17.77 -14.43
N PHE A 84 -14.60 -19.00 -14.75
CA PHE A 84 -13.33 -19.56 -14.30
C PHE A 84 -12.13 -18.80 -14.88
N SER A 85 -12.12 -18.49 -16.18
CA SER A 85 -11.06 -17.69 -16.80
C SER A 85 -11.00 -16.27 -16.23
N ARG A 86 -12.17 -15.70 -15.91
CA ARG A 86 -12.28 -14.41 -15.22
C ARG A 86 -11.74 -14.47 -13.80
N ALA A 87 -11.95 -15.56 -13.07
CA ALA A 87 -11.32 -15.77 -11.77
C ALA A 87 -9.79 -15.73 -11.88
N ILE A 88 -9.19 -16.42 -12.87
CA ILE A 88 -7.75 -16.38 -13.14
C ILE A 88 -7.30 -14.95 -13.46
N GLN A 89 -8.04 -14.23 -14.30
CA GLN A 89 -7.76 -12.83 -14.62
C GLN A 89 -7.81 -11.94 -13.36
N GLY A 90 -8.77 -12.21 -12.46
CA GLY A 90 -8.91 -11.54 -11.15
C GLY A 90 -7.69 -11.73 -10.24
N VAL A 91 -7.04 -12.90 -10.27
CA VAL A 91 -5.76 -13.12 -9.57
C VAL A 91 -4.71 -12.14 -10.08
N GLY A 92 -4.55 -12.04 -11.40
CA GLY A 92 -3.61 -11.11 -12.01
C GLY A 92 -3.91 -9.65 -11.65
N MET A 93 -5.18 -9.23 -11.67
CA MET A 93 -5.56 -7.87 -11.28
C MET A 93 -5.32 -7.58 -9.80
N GLY A 94 -5.61 -8.55 -8.93
CA GLY A 94 -5.32 -8.47 -7.49
C GLY A 94 -3.83 -8.35 -7.18
N ILE A 95 -2.94 -8.82 -8.06
CA ILE A 95 -1.48 -8.62 -7.93
C ILE A 95 -1.05 -7.27 -8.52
N LEU A 96 -1.47 -6.99 -9.75
CA LEU A 96 -0.96 -5.85 -10.53
C LEU A 96 -1.35 -4.49 -9.95
N MET A 97 -2.58 -4.36 -9.46
CA MET A 97 -3.09 -3.09 -8.92
C MET A 97 -2.31 -2.64 -7.68
N PRO A 98 -2.32 -3.38 -6.55
CA PRO A 98 -1.62 -2.97 -5.33
C PRO A 98 -0.11 -2.96 -5.51
N LEU A 99 0.48 -3.95 -6.18
CA LEU A 99 1.93 -4.03 -6.29
C LEU A 99 2.52 -2.90 -7.13
N SER A 100 1.78 -2.37 -8.11
CA SER A 100 2.22 -1.16 -8.84
C SER A 100 2.27 0.09 -7.95
N GLN A 101 1.37 0.21 -6.98
CA GLN A 101 1.39 1.30 -5.99
C GLN A 101 2.60 1.15 -5.05
N THR A 102 2.90 -0.08 -4.65
CA THR A 102 4.05 -0.37 -3.79
C THR A 102 5.37 -0.13 -4.51
N ILE A 103 5.52 -0.62 -5.74
CA ILE A 103 6.71 -0.40 -6.58
C ILE A 103 6.94 1.10 -6.81
N LEU A 104 5.87 1.88 -7.01
CA LEU A 104 5.99 3.33 -7.08
C LEU A 104 6.55 3.92 -5.79
N GLY A 105 6.09 3.42 -4.64
CA GLY A 105 6.60 3.81 -3.32
C GLY A 105 8.10 3.55 -3.17
N ASP A 106 8.61 2.44 -3.69
CA ASP A 106 10.02 2.08 -3.58
C ASP A 106 10.93 2.85 -4.53
N LEU A 107 10.43 3.15 -5.74
CA LEU A 107 11.22 3.83 -6.78
C LEU A 107 11.18 5.35 -6.65
N ILE A 108 10.08 5.91 -6.15
CA ILE A 108 9.83 7.35 -6.17
C ILE A 108 9.97 7.94 -4.76
N PRO A 109 10.87 8.93 -4.58
CA PRO A 109 11.00 9.66 -3.32
C PRO A 109 9.66 10.24 -2.85
N ALA A 110 9.41 10.23 -1.54
CA ALA A 110 8.13 10.63 -0.95
C ALA A 110 7.59 11.97 -1.48
N ARG A 111 8.48 12.95 -1.70
CA ARG A 111 8.16 14.29 -2.22
C ARG A 111 7.62 14.29 -3.65
N GLN A 112 8.01 13.30 -4.48
CA GLN A 112 7.55 13.17 -5.86
C GLN A 112 6.36 12.22 -5.99
N ARG A 113 6.05 11.42 -4.95
CA ARG A 113 4.97 10.42 -5.00
C ARG A 113 3.63 11.04 -5.41
N GLY A 114 3.30 12.24 -4.93
CA GLY A 114 2.06 12.92 -5.31
C GLY A 114 1.91 13.12 -6.83
N ARG A 115 2.99 13.47 -7.53
CA ARG A 115 3.00 13.64 -9.00
C ARG A 115 2.75 12.32 -9.72
N TYR A 116 3.44 11.26 -9.31
CA TYR A 116 3.30 9.95 -9.94
C TYR A 116 1.99 9.26 -9.58
N GLN A 117 1.48 9.46 -8.36
CA GLN A 117 0.13 9.07 -7.97
C GLN A 117 -0.91 9.79 -8.83
N GLY A 118 -0.69 11.06 -9.16
CA GLY A 118 -1.48 11.78 -10.15
C GLY A 118 -1.47 11.12 -11.53
N TYR A 119 -0.30 10.65 -12.01
CA TYR A 119 -0.20 9.89 -13.27
C TYR A 119 -0.94 8.56 -13.22
N MET A 120 -0.82 7.81 -12.12
CA MET A 120 -1.56 6.56 -11.93
C MET A 120 -3.07 6.81 -11.87
N GLY A 121 -3.49 7.86 -11.17
CA GLY A 121 -4.89 8.31 -11.13
C GLY A 121 -5.41 8.71 -12.51
N ALA A 122 -4.61 9.46 -13.30
CA ALA A 122 -4.96 9.82 -14.67
C ALA A 122 -5.12 8.60 -15.57
N VAL A 123 -4.24 7.59 -15.44
CA VAL A 123 -4.36 6.32 -16.17
C VAL A 123 -5.63 5.58 -15.75
N MET A 124 -5.95 5.52 -14.46
CA MET A 124 -7.20 4.90 -13.97
C MET A 124 -8.43 5.64 -14.49
N GLY A 125 -8.44 6.97 -14.41
CA GLY A 125 -9.53 7.81 -14.92
C GLY A 125 -9.72 7.64 -16.43
N ALA A 126 -8.63 7.73 -17.21
CA ALA A 126 -8.66 7.50 -18.65
C ALA A 126 -9.16 6.09 -18.99
N SER A 127 -8.78 5.07 -18.22
CA SER A 127 -9.27 3.69 -18.41
C SER A 127 -10.76 3.55 -18.10
N GLN A 128 -11.29 4.29 -17.12
CA GLN A 128 -12.73 4.29 -16.83
C GLN A 128 -13.55 4.93 -17.94
N VAL A 129 -13.03 5.94 -18.62
CA VAL A 129 -13.71 6.57 -19.76
C VAL A 129 -13.54 5.76 -21.04
N ALA A 130 -12.31 5.37 -21.35
CA ALA A 130 -11.98 4.65 -22.57
C ALA A 130 -12.57 3.23 -22.58
N GLY A 131 -12.66 2.58 -21.42
CA GLY A 131 -13.16 1.21 -21.31
C GLY A 131 -14.55 1.01 -21.91
N PRO A 132 -15.61 1.69 -21.41
CA PRO A 132 -16.95 1.55 -21.95
C PRO A 132 -17.06 1.99 -23.42
N LEU A 133 -16.35 3.05 -23.82
CA LEU A 133 -16.36 3.54 -25.21
C LEU A 133 -15.75 2.53 -26.18
N ILE A 134 -14.55 2.03 -25.88
CA ILE A 134 -13.86 1.02 -26.69
C ILE A 134 -14.63 -0.30 -26.62
N GLY A 135 -15.17 -0.65 -25.45
CA GLY A 135 -15.89 -1.89 -25.22
C GLY A 135 -17.22 -1.95 -25.99
N GLY A 136 -17.99 -0.87 -25.96
CA GLY A 136 -19.20 -0.72 -26.77
C GLY A 136 -18.87 -0.82 -28.26
N TRP A 137 -17.93 0.02 -28.74
CA TRP A 137 -17.53 0.01 -30.15
C TRP A 137 -17.07 -1.38 -30.64
N ILE A 138 -16.20 -2.08 -29.89
CA ILE A 138 -15.75 -3.44 -30.25
C ILE A 138 -16.91 -4.43 -30.27
N THR A 139 -17.85 -4.31 -29.34
CA THR A 139 -19.04 -5.19 -29.27
C THR A 139 -19.97 -4.97 -30.46
N ASP A 140 -20.08 -3.72 -30.93
CA ASP A 140 -20.93 -3.36 -32.07
C ASP A 140 -20.34 -3.79 -33.41
N VAL A 141 -19.02 -3.63 -33.61
CA VAL A 141 -18.36 -3.91 -34.89
C VAL A 141 -17.74 -5.31 -35.00
N SER A 142 -17.59 -6.03 -33.89
CA SER A 142 -16.85 -7.29 -33.81
C SER A 142 -17.42 -8.23 -32.74
N SER A 143 -16.77 -9.38 -32.53
CA SER A 143 -17.13 -10.30 -31.46
C SER A 143 -16.68 -9.77 -30.10
N TRP A 144 -17.53 -9.92 -29.07
CA TRP A 144 -17.20 -9.64 -27.66
C TRP A 144 -15.91 -10.33 -27.18
N ARG A 145 -15.48 -11.42 -27.84
CA ARG A 145 -14.21 -12.11 -27.53
C ARG A 145 -12.99 -11.19 -27.65
N TRP A 146 -13.03 -10.21 -28.57
CA TRP A 146 -11.94 -9.25 -28.78
C TRP A 146 -11.72 -8.30 -27.61
N LEU A 147 -12.73 -8.10 -26.77
CA LEU A 147 -12.62 -7.32 -25.52
C LEU A 147 -11.57 -7.92 -24.57
N PHE A 148 -11.36 -9.22 -24.64
CA PHE A 148 -10.35 -9.92 -23.85
C PHE A 148 -8.99 -9.96 -24.55
N TYR A 149 -8.98 -10.09 -25.88
CA TYR A 149 -7.72 -10.14 -26.64
C TYR A 149 -7.00 -8.79 -26.70
N ILE A 150 -7.70 -7.66 -26.64
CA ILE A 150 -7.06 -6.32 -26.65
C ILE A 150 -6.11 -6.10 -25.45
N ALA A 151 -6.34 -6.81 -24.35
CA ALA A 151 -5.48 -6.76 -23.18
C ALA A 151 -4.11 -7.42 -23.42
N LEU A 152 -4.00 -8.35 -24.38
CA LEU A 152 -2.77 -9.12 -24.64
C LEU A 152 -1.67 -8.28 -25.31
N PRO A 153 -1.90 -7.52 -26.40
CA PRO A 153 -0.87 -6.66 -26.97
C PRO A 153 -0.33 -5.65 -25.96
N VAL A 154 -1.23 -5.02 -25.20
CA VAL A 154 -0.87 -4.06 -24.15
C VAL A 154 -0.07 -4.74 -23.04
N GLY A 155 -0.49 -5.94 -22.63
CA GLY A 155 0.21 -6.76 -21.64
C GLY A 155 1.61 -7.17 -22.11
N LEU A 156 1.78 -7.53 -23.37
CA LEU A 156 3.08 -7.90 -23.96
C LEU A 156 4.04 -6.70 -24.02
N VAL A 157 3.56 -5.53 -24.44
CA VAL A 157 4.36 -4.29 -24.43
C VAL A 157 4.76 -3.93 -23.00
N ALA A 158 3.82 -4.02 -22.04
CA ALA A 158 4.11 -3.79 -20.64
C ALA A 158 5.15 -4.79 -20.10
N LEU A 159 5.00 -6.08 -20.42
CA LEU A 159 5.91 -7.14 -20.02
C LEU A 159 7.32 -6.87 -20.55
N PHE A 160 7.44 -6.49 -21.82
CA PHE A 160 8.72 -6.12 -22.43
C PHE A 160 9.38 -4.96 -21.69
N ILE A 161 8.64 -3.87 -21.44
CA ILE A 161 9.15 -2.69 -20.74
C ILE A 161 9.59 -3.06 -19.31
N ILE A 162 8.78 -3.83 -18.59
CA ILE A 162 9.06 -4.25 -17.20
C ILE A 162 10.30 -5.13 -17.14
N VAL A 163 10.37 -6.16 -17.99
CA VAL A 163 11.52 -7.07 -18.03
C VAL A 163 12.80 -6.29 -18.36
N ARG A 164 12.74 -5.33 -19.29
CA ARG A 164 13.92 -4.60 -19.76
C ARG A 164 14.38 -3.45 -18.87
N HIS A 165 13.46 -2.72 -18.24
CA HIS A 165 13.74 -1.44 -17.59
C HIS A 165 13.43 -1.41 -16.10
N LEU A 166 12.53 -2.25 -15.59
CA LEU A 166 12.19 -2.24 -14.17
C LEU A 166 13.31 -2.92 -13.38
N LYS A 167 14.14 -2.12 -12.72
CA LYS A 167 15.16 -2.58 -11.76
C LYS A 167 14.74 -2.14 -10.37
N ILE A 168 14.38 -3.10 -9.53
CA ILE A 168 14.03 -2.88 -8.13
C ILE A 168 15.14 -3.56 -7.32
N PRO A 169 15.80 -2.85 -6.38
CA PRO A 169 16.74 -3.47 -5.46
C PRO A 169 16.04 -4.62 -4.72
N GLU A 170 16.60 -5.83 -4.78
CA GLU A 170 16.09 -6.95 -3.98
C GLU A 170 16.49 -6.70 -2.53
N LEU A 171 15.50 -6.48 -1.66
CA LEU A 171 15.72 -6.42 -0.22
C LEU A 171 15.70 -7.85 0.30
N ASP A 172 16.89 -8.43 0.52
CA ASP A 172 17.05 -9.73 1.19
C ASP A 172 16.75 -9.58 2.68
N VAL A 173 15.46 -9.46 3.01
CA VAL A 173 14.99 -9.58 4.39
C VAL A 173 14.49 -11.01 4.57
N PRO A 174 15.04 -11.80 5.50
CA PRO A 174 14.53 -13.13 5.79
C PRO A 174 13.10 -13.00 6.32
N SER A 175 12.12 -13.32 5.47
CA SER A 175 10.71 -13.21 5.79
C SER A 175 10.02 -14.57 5.70
N LYS A 176 9.22 -14.94 6.70
CA LYS A 176 8.41 -16.18 6.70
C LYS A 176 7.01 -15.92 6.15
N ILE A 177 6.51 -16.86 5.35
CA ILE A 177 5.12 -16.84 4.87
C ILE A 177 4.19 -17.22 6.02
N ASP A 178 3.26 -16.34 6.36
CA ASP A 178 2.17 -16.64 7.29
C ASP A 178 1.03 -17.37 6.58
N TYR A 179 1.21 -18.68 6.36
CA TYR A 179 0.20 -19.53 5.72
C TYR A 179 -1.09 -19.60 6.54
N ALA A 180 -1.00 -19.52 7.87
CA ALA A 180 -2.15 -19.60 8.75
C ALA A 180 -2.98 -18.32 8.66
N GLY A 181 -2.34 -17.15 8.72
CA GLY A 181 -3.00 -15.86 8.54
C GLY A 181 -3.60 -15.72 7.14
N ILE A 182 -2.86 -16.13 6.10
CA ILE A 182 -3.33 -16.05 4.71
C ILE A 182 -4.55 -16.94 4.49
N SER A 183 -4.49 -18.20 4.93
CA SER A 183 -5.59 -19.15 4.73
C SER A 183 -6.84 -18.75 5.52
N THR A 184 -6.67 -18.34 6.78
CA THR A 184 -7.82 -17.95 7.62
C THR A 184 -8.49 -16.68 7.13
N MET A 185 -7.70 -15.67 6.74
CA MET A 185 -8.22 -14.44 6.10
C MET A 185 -8.94 -14.75 4.79
N THR A 186 -8.34 -15.58 3.92
CA THR A 186 -8.91 -15.93 2.61
C THR A 186 -10.28 -16.57 2.76
N VAL A 187 -10.39 -17.59 3.61
CA VAL A 187 -11.66 -18.28 3.86
C VAL A 187 -12.66 -17.33 4.52
N GLY A 188 -12.25 -16.57 5.53
CA GLY A 188 -13.10 -15.63 6.26
C GLY A 188 -13.71 -14.58 5.34
N VAL A 189 -12.87 -13.84 4.61
CA VAL A 189 -13.31 -12.79 3.68
C VAL A 189 -14.17 -13.37 2.56
N THR A 190 -13.77 -14.50 1.97
CA THR A 190 -14.54 -15.13 0.88
C THR A 190 -15.93 -15.55 1.35
N ALA A 191 -16.02 -16.25 2.48
CA ALA A 191 -17.30 -16.71 3.01
C ALA A 191 -18.21 -15.56 3.44
N THR A 192 -17.66 -14.50 4.05
CA THR A 192 -18.44 -13.30 4.37
C THR A 192 -18.97 -12.62 3.11
N LEU A 193 -18.13 -12.42 2.09
CA LEU A 193 -18.55 -11.78 0.84
C LEU A 193 -19.60 -12.61 0.09
N LEU A 194 -19.41 -13.93 0.03
CA LEU A 194 -20.40 -14.86 -0.54
C LEU A 194 -21.71 -14.83 0.25
N GLY A 195 -21.66 -14.87 1.58
CA GLY A 195 -22.84 -14.80 2.43
C GLY A 195 -23.65 -13.52 2.19
N ILE A 196 -22.99 -12.36 2.11
CA ILE A 196 -23.66 -11.08 1.84
C ILE A 196 -24.27 -11.07 0.43
N SER A 197 -23.53 -11.58 -0.56
CA SER A 197 -23.99 -11.64 -1.95
C SER A 197 -25.19 -12.58 -2.13
N LEU A 198 -25.19 -13.75 -1.48
CA LEU A 198 -26.31 -14.70 -1.54
C LEU A 198 -27.50 -14.20 -0.70
N GLY A 199 -27.26 -13.51 0.43
CA GLY A 199 -28.31 -12.99 1.29
C GLY A 199 -29.30 -12.07 0.58
N GLY A 200 -28.83 -11.34 -0.45
CA GLY A 200 -29.66 -10.48 -1.28
C GLY A 200 -30.61 -11.22 -2.23
N THR A 201 -30.30 -12.46 -2.61
CA THR A 201 -31.06 -13.23 -3.62
C THR A 201 -31.81 -14.42 -3.01
N THR A 202 -31.16 -15.18 -2.12
CA THR A 202 -31.72 -16.39 -1.50
C THR A 202 -32.44 -16.10 -0.18
N GLY A 203 -32.27 -14.89 0.38
CA GLY A 203 -32.82 -14.47 1.66
C GLY A 203 -31.83 -14.64 2.82
N TRP A 204 -31.79 -13.64 3.69
CA TRP A 204 -30.81 -13.54 4.78
C TRP A 204 -30.91 -14.64 5.85
N LEU A 205 -32.09 -15.24 6.02
CA LEU A 205 -32.33 -16.33 6.97
C LEU A 205 -32.13 -17.72 6.35
N HIS A 206 -31.80 -17.79 5.06
CA HIS A 206 -31.56 -19.08 4.41
C HIS A 206 -30.36 -19.79 5.06
N PRO A 207 -30.44 -21.09 5.37
CA PRO A 207 -29.38 -21.81 6.09
C PRO A 207 -28.00 -21.68 5.43
N GLN A 208 -27.94 -21.68 4.09
CA GLN A 208 -26.70 -21.48 3.35
C GLN A 208 -26.06 -20.10 3.59
N VAL A 209 -26.89 -19.04 3.66
CA VAL A 209 -26.41 -17.67 3.91
C VAL A 209 -25.90 -17.56 5.33
N LEU A 210 -26.65 -18.06 6.31
CA LEU A 210 -26.24 -18.08 7.72
C LEU A 210 -24.97 -18.93 7.92
N ALA A 211 -24.84 -20.06 7.22
CA ALA A 211 -23.64 -20.89 7.26
C ALA A 211 -22.43 -20.16 6.69
N MET A 212 -22.56 -19.46 5.55
CA MET A 212 -21.48 -18.67 4.96
C MET A 212 -21.07 -17.49 5.85
N LEU A 213 -22.04 -16.76 6.40
CA LEU A 213 -21.77 -15.65 7.33
C LEU A 213 -21.14 -16.14 8.64
N GLY A 214 -21.64 -17.25 9.20
CA GLY A 214 -21.10 -17.88 10.41
C GLY A 214 -19.69 -18.41 10.20
N LEU A 215 -19.44 -19.08 9.07
CA LEU A 215 -18.11 -19.54 8.68
C LEU A 215 -17.15 -18.35 8.46
N GLY A 216 -17.60 -17.31 7.77
CA GLY A 216 -16.85 -16.07 7.59
C GLY A 216 -16.47 -15.43 8.92
N ALA A 217 -17.43 -15.24 9.82
CA ALA A 217 -17.20 -14.69 11.15
C ALA A 217 -16.23 -15.55 11.97
N ALA A 218 -16.41 -16.87 11.98
CA ALA A 218 -15.52 -17.78 12.69
C ALA A 218 -14.08 -17.69 12.18
N PHE A 219 -13.87 -17.72 10.86
CA PHE A 219 -12.54 -17.63 10.27
C PHE A 219 -11.89 -16.26 10.41
N LEU A 220 -12.67 -15.17 10.43
CA LEU A 220 -12.14 -13.83 10.74
C LEU A 220 -11.74 -13.71 12.21
N VAL A 221 -12.46 -14.32 13.14
CA VAL A 221 -12.04 -14.40 14.56
C VAL A 221 -10.76 -15.21 14.68
N VAL A 222 -10.69 -16.39 14.04
CA VAL A 222 -9.47 -17.21 14.02
C VAL A 222 -8.32 -16.45 13.39
N PHE A 223 -8.55 -15.71 12.30
CA PHE A 223 -7.55 -14.85 11.68
C PHE A 223 -6.96 -13.85 12.68
N VAL A 224 -7.80 -13.11 13.42
CA VAL A 224 -7.32 -12.17 14.45
C VAL A 224 -6.49 -12.88 15.52
N LEU A 225 -6.91 -14.06 15.98
CA LEU A 225 -6.18 -14.84 16.98
C LEU A 225 -4.82 -15.36 16.48
N VAL A 226 -4.77 -15.83 15.23
CA VAL A 226 -3.54 -16.27 14.56
C VAL A 226 -2.59 -15.09 14.38
N GLU A 227 -3.12 -13.96 13.93
CA GLU A 227 -2.35 -12.74 13.64
C GLU A 227 -1.68 -12.16 14.88
N HIS A 228 -2.34 -12.27 16.05
CA HIS A 228 -1.76 -11.87 17.33
C HIS A 228 -0.53 -12.71 17.73
N ARG A 229 -0.40 -13.93 17.21
CA ARG A 229 0.69 -14.86 17.52
C ARG A 229 1.70 -15.00 16.38
N ALA A 230 1.37 -14.51 15.18
CA ALA A 230 2.23 -14.61 14.02
C ALA A 230 3.52 -13.82 14.23
N ALA A 231 4.65 -14.42 13.86
CA ALA A 231 5.95 -13.75 13.89
C ALA A 231 6.03 -12.59 12.87
N GLU A 232 5.32 -12.74 11.75
CA GLU A 232 5.24 -11.75 10.67
C GLU A 232 3.79 -11.58 10.19
N PRO A 233 2.95 -10.88 10.97
CA PRO A 233 1.55 -10.67 10.63
C PRO A 233 1.40 -9.86 9.33
N ILE A 234 0.42 -10.24 8.51
CA ILE A 234 -0.13 -9.52 7.36
C ILE A 234 -0.65 -8.13 7.79
N VAL A 235 -1.38 -8.07 8.89
CA VAL A 235 -1.94 -6.87 9.52
C VAL A 235 -1.47 -6.83 10.98
N PRO A 236 -0.36 -6.15 11.30
CA PRO A 236 0.14 -6.09 12.66
C PRO A 236 -0.89 -5.37 13.55
N MET A 237 -1.52 -6.12 14.44
CA MET A 237 -2.58 -5.60 15.32
C MET A 237 -2.09 -4.43 16.19
N ARG A 238 -0.78 -4.36 16.47
CA ARG A 238 -0.13 -3.22 17.14
C ARG A 238 -0.37 -1.88 16.45
N LEU A 239 -0.56 -1.84 15.13
CA LEU A 239 -0.84 -0.60 14.40
C LEU A 239 -2.17 0.02 14.82
N PHE A 240 -3.15 -0.79 15.23
CA PHE A 240 -4.44 -0.28 15.72
C PHE A 240 -4.36 0.38 17.10
N GLY A 241 -3.23 0.23 17.81
CA GLY A 241 -2.93 1.04 18.98
C GLY A 241 -2.67 2.51 18.64
N ASN A 242 -2.29 2.81 17.39
CA ASN A 242 -2.13 4.19 16.93
C ASN A 242 -3.48 4.76 16.49
N SER A 243 -3.98 5.73 17.26
CA SER A 243 -5.27 6.37 17.01
C SER A 243 -5.39 6.98 15.60
N VAL A 244 -4.32 7.56 15.05
CA VAL A 244 -4.34 8.13 13.69
C VAL A 244 -4.47 7.03 12.65
N PHE A 245 -3.76 5.91 12.82
CA PHE A 245 -3.87 4.76 11.93
C PHE A 245 -5.30 4.18 11.94
N THR A 246 -5.84 3.92 13.13
CA THR A 246 -7.17 3.30 13.32
C THR A 246 -8.27 4.14 12.69
N TRP A 247 -8.34 5.43 13.05
CA TRP A 247 -9.39 6.31 12.54
C TRP A 247 -9.24 6.62 11.05
N SER A 248 -8.02 6.74 10.53
CA SER A 248 -7.78 6.91 9.09
C SER A 248 -8.18 5.66 8.30
N THR A 249 -7.92 4.47 8.85
CA THR A 249 -8.29 3.19 8.23
C THR A 249 -9.80 3.01 8.23
N LEU A 250 -10.49 3.30 9.34
CA LEU A 250 -11.94 3.22 9.43
C LEU A 250 -12.64 4.21 8.50
N ALA A 251 -12.14 5.44 8.43
CA ALA A 251 -12.67 6.46 7.52
C ALA A 251 -12.47 6.05 6.06
N ALA A 252 -11.25 5.61 5.69
CA ALA A 252 -10.96 5.14 4.35
C ALA A 252 -11.81 3.92 3.95
N PHE A 253 -12.04 2.99 4.88
CA PHE A 253 -12.92 1.84 4.70
C PHE A 253 -14.36 2.27 4.36
N ALA A 254 -14.97 3.13 5.20
CA ALA A 254 -16.33 3.62 4.99
C ALA A 254 -16.47 4.45 3.71
N MET A 255 -15.49 5.30 3.41
CA MET A 255 -15.43 6.09 2.17
C MET A 255 -15.38 5.18 0.93
N ASN A 256 -14.60 4.09 0.95
CA ASN A 256 -14.48 3.16 -0.18
C ASN A 256 -15.76 2.32 -0.35
N MET A 257 -16.43 1.95 0.74
CA MET A 257 -17.78 1.36 0.66
C MET A 257 -18.75 2.31 -0.05
N ALA A 258 -18.80 3.58 0.36
CA ALA A 258 -19.70 4.57 -0.25
C ALA A 258 -19.36 4.80 -1.73
N MET A 259 -18.07 4.95 -2.03
CA MET A 259 -17.57 5.15 -3.39
C MET A 259 -17.97 4.02 -4.32
N MET A 260 -17.74 2.76 -3.94
CA MET A 260 -18.06 1.63 -4.82
C MET A 260 -19.55 1.39 -4.99
N SER A 261 -20.37 1.68 -3.97
CA SER A 261 -21.82 1.69 -4.12
C SER A 261 -22.26 2.68 -5.20
N ILE A 262 -21.70 3.89 -5.23
CA ILE A 262 -22.04 4.89 -6.25
C ILE A 262 -21.51 4.51 -7.63
N VAL A 263 -20.24 4.12 -7.74
CA VAL A 263 -19.60 3.78 -9.03
C VAL A 263 -20.35 2.67 -9.76
N ILE A 264 -20.89 1.69 -9.03
CA ILE A 264 -21.58 0.54 -9.63
C ILE A 264 -23.05 0.81 -9.91
N TYR A 265 -23.76 1.48 -9.00
CA TYR A 265 -25.21 1.60 -9.11
C TYR A 265 -25.67 2.90 -9.79
N VAL A 266 -24.83 3.93 -9.94
CA VAL A 266 -25.19 5.10 -10.75
C VAL A 266 -25.49 4.72 -12.22
N PRO A 267 -24.68 3.88 -12.89
CA PRO A 267 -25.01 3.41 -14.23
C PRO A 267 -26.35 2.66 -14.30
N VAL A 268 -26.65 1.85 -13.28
CA VAL A 268 -27.90 1.11 -13.17
C VAL A 268 -29.09 2.06 -13.07
N TYR A 269 -28.99 3.11 -12.25
CA TYR A 269 -30.04 4.13 -12.15
C TYR A 269 -30.18 4.95 -13.44
N ALA A 270 -29.07 5.35 -14.07
CA ALA A 270 -29.09 6.08 -15.32
C ALA A 270 -29.79 5.27 -16.43
N GLN A 271 -29.40 4.01 -16.62
CA GLN A 271 -29.96 3.19 -17.69
C GLN A 271 -31.39 2.73 -17.38
N GLY A 272 -31.61 2.17 -16.20
CA GLY A 272 -32.90 1.54 -15.89
C GLY A 272 -33.97 2.51 -15.38
N VAL A 273 -33.61 3.64 -14.76
CA VAL A 273 -34.59 4.63 -14.25
C VAL A 273 -34.67 5.85 -15.16
N LEU A 274 -33.55 6.40 -15.61
CA LEU A 274 -33.59 7.57 -16.53
C LEU A 274 -33.78 7.17 -17.99
N GLY A 275 -33.64 5.89 -18.33
CA GLY A 275 -33.80 5.40 -19.71
C GLY A 275 -32.70 5.86 -20.66
N VAL A 276 -31.55 6.29 -20.15
CA VAL A 276 -30.45 6.78 -20.99
C VAL A 276 -29.62 5.62 -21.54
N SER A 277 -28.98 5.84 -22.68
CA SER A 277 -28.09 4.84 -23.30
C SER A 277 -26.90 4.47 -22.39
N ALA A 278 -26.31 3.30 -22.62
CA ALA A 278 -25.07 2.88 -21.92
C ALA A 278 -23.93 3.89 -22.10
N THR A 279 -23.82 4.51 -23.28
CA THR A 279 -22.85 5.57 -23.58
C THR A 279 -23.09 6.80 -22.71
N GLU A 280 -24.32 7.31 -22.67
CA GLU A 280 -24.67 8.47 -21.86
C GLU A 280 -24.50 8.18 -20.36
N SER A 281 -24.87 6.99 -19.91
CA SER A 281 -24.63 6.50 -18.55
C SER A 281 -23.14 6.53 -18.16
N GLY A 282 -22.25 6.15 -19.08
CA GLY A 282 -20.81 6.28 -18.89
C GLY A 282 -20.34 7.74 -18.83
N LEU A 283 -20.91 8.62 -19.66
CA LEU A 283 -20.60 10.06 -19.67
C LEU A 283 -20.95 10.75 -18.34
N ILE A 284 -22.03 10.32 -17.67
CA ILE A 284 -22.47 10.86 -16.37
C ILE A 284 -21.39 10.68 -15.28
N LEU A 285 -20.61 9.59 -15.33
CA LEU A 285 -19.52 9.34 -14.37
C LEU A 285 -18.24 10.14 -14.65
N ILE A 286 -18.08 10.68 -15.86
CA ILE A 286 -16.86 11.41 -16.23
C ILE A 286 -16.68 12.66 -15.34
N PRO A 287 -17.67 13.55 -15.17
CA PRO A 287 -17.53 14.72 -14.30
C PRO A 287 -17.21 14.36 -12.85
N MET A 288 -17.78 13.26 -12.31
CA MET A 288 -17.43 12.76 -10.98
C MET A 288 -15.95 12.41 -10.88
N ASN A 289 -15.43 11.64 -11.82
CA ASN A 289 -14.02 11.24 -11.83
C ASN A 289 -13.09 12.45 -12.08
N VAL A 290 -13.45 13.36 -12.99
CA VAL A 290 -12.69 14.59 -13.24
C VAL A 290 -12.64 15.44 -11.97
N ALA A 291 -13.76 15.61 -11.28
CA ALA A 291 -13.85 16.33 -10.02
C ALA A 291 -12.99 15.67 -8.93
N LEU A 292 -13.13 14.35 -8.74
CA LEU A 292 -12.32 13.55 -7.82
C LEU A 292 -10.82 13.79 -8.02
N PHE A 293 -10.32 13.64 -9.24
CA PHE A 293 -8.89 13.78 -9.53
C PHE A 293 -8.42 15.23 -9.47
N SER A 294 -9.17 16.17 -10.05
CA SER A 294 -8.78 17.59 -10.10
C SER A 294 -8.73 18.19 -8.69
N VAL A 295 -9.77 17.94 -7.88
CA VAL A 295 -9.81 18.41 -6.50
C VAL A 295 -8.74 17.72 -5.66
N GLY A 296 -8.51 16.42 -5.85
CA GLY A 296 -7.43 15.71 -5.13
C GLY A 296 -6.03 16.24 -5.46
N ILE A 297 -5.77 16.62 -6.71
CA ILE A 297 -4.50 17.25 -7.11
C ILE A 297 -4.36 18.63 -6.44
N ILE A 298 -5.40 19.46 -6.52
CA ILE A 298 -5.41 20.80 -5.92
C ILE A 298 -5.17 20.71 -4.42
N VAL A 299 -5.92 19.85 -3.73
CA VAL A 299 -5.81 19.65 -2.28
C VAL A 299 -4.44 19.08 -1.90
N GLY A 300 -3.91 18.12 -2.66
CA GLY A 300 -2.56 17.59 -2.41
C GLY A 300 -1.48 18.67 -2.51
N GLN A 301 -1.55 19.55 -3.50
CA GLN A 301 -0.65 20.70 -3.63
C GLN A 301 -0.83 21.69 -2.47
N LEU A 302 -2.08 21.96 -2.10
CA LEU A 302 -2.40 22.91 -1.04
C LEU A 302 -1.96 22.38 0.34
N THR A 303 -2.15 21.10 0.62
CA THR A 303 -1.60 20.42 1.81
C THR A 303 -0.07 20.48 1.84
N THR A 304 0.59 20.25 0.71
CA THR A 304 2.06 20.37 0.62
C THR A 304 2.55 21.79 0.92
N ARG A 305 1.79 22.81 0.51
CA ARG A 305 2.13 24.22 0.75
C ARG A 305 1.79 24.71 2.15
N THR A 306 0.67 24.26 2.71
CA THR A 306 0.11 24.79 3.97
C THR A 306 0.47 23.96 5.19
N GLY A 307 0.93 22.71 5.01
CA GLY A 307 1.15 21.78 6.12
C GLY A 307 -0.15 21.24 6.75
N ARG A 308 -1.31 21.65 6.24
CA ARG A 308 -2.64 21.34 6.79
C ARG A 308 -3.31 20.27 5.95
N TYR A 309 -3.69 19.15 6.57
CA TYR A 309 -4.40 18.05 5.90
C TYR A 309 -5.72 17.67 6.59
N LYS A 310 -5.84 17.83 7.91
CA LYS A 310 -7.05 17.44 8.64
C LYS A 310 -8.28 18.23 8.19
N GLU A 311 -8.13 19.53 7.96
CA GLU A 311 -9.21 20.43 7.53
C GLU A 311 -9.76 20.01 6.17
N PHE A 312 -8.88 19.63 5.23
CA PHE A 312 -9.30 19.12 3.92
C PHE A 312 -9.97 17.75 4.01
N MET A 313 -9.53 16.88 4.92
CA MET A 313 -10.20 15.59 5.15
C MET A 313 -11.62 15.77 5.70
N VAL A 314 -11.80 16.66 6.69
CA VAL A 314 -13.11 16.95 7.27
C VAL A 314 -14.02 17.66 6.25
N GLY A 315 -13.49 18.66 5.54
CA GLY A 315 -14.24 19.33 4.48
C GLY A 315 -14.62 18.39 3.33
N GLY A 316 -13.71 17.50 2.95
CA GLY A 316 -13.92 16.47 1.93
C GLY A 316 -15.01 15.48 2.29
N THR A 317 -14.94 14.91 3.50
CA THR A 317 -15.98 13.99 4.00
C THR A 317 -17.32 14.67 4.22
N GLY A 318 -17.33 15.94 4.62
CA GLY A 318 -18.55 16.75 4.69
C GLY A 318 -19.17 16.99 3.32
N LEU A 319 -18.38 17.34 2.31
CA LEU A 319 -18.85 17.53 0.94
C LEU A 319 -19.33 16.21 0.31
N MET A 320 -18.65 15.10 0.62
CA MET A 320 -19.09 13.75 0.23
C MET A 320 -20.45 13.43 0.86
N LEU A 321 -20.67 13.76 2.14
CA LEU A 321 -21.96 13.58 2.81
C LEU A 321 -23.06 14.43 2.16
N VAL A 322 -22.77 15.69 1.80
CA VAL A 322 -23.73 16.54 1.06
C VAL A 322 -24.09 15.90 -0.28
N GLY A 323 -23.11 15.45 -1.07
CA GLY A 323 -23.36 14.72 -2.32
C GLY A 323 -24.23 13.48 -2.11
N ALA A 324 -23.93 12.69 -1.08
CA ALA A 324 -24.72 11.51 -0.73
C ALA A 324 -26.17 11.85 -0.32
N LEU A 325 -26.38 12.92 0.45
CA LEU A 325 -27.72 13.39 0.84
C LEU A 325 -28.50 13.95 -0.34
N LEU A 326 -27.84 14.55 -1.32
CA LEU A 326 -28.51 14.99 -2.54
C LEU A 326 -28.96 13.79 -3.40
N MET A 327 -28.23 12.67 -3.37
CA MET A 327 -28.63 11.45 -4.10
C MET A 327 -29.93 10.84 -3.59
N THR A 328 -30.27 11.00 -2.31
CA THR A 328 -31.53 10.46 -1.78
C THR A 328 -32.76 11.18 -2.31
N ARG A 329 -32.58 12.35 -2.95
CA ARG A 329 -33.65 13.11 -3.61
C ARG A 329 -33.86 12.71 -5.07
N LEU A 330 -33.04 11.81 -5.60
CA LEU A 330 -33.19 11.29 -6.95
C LEU A 330 -34.40 10.33 -7.00
N GLY A 331 -35.19 10.48 -8.06
CA GLY A 331 -36.41 9.69 -8.31
C GLY A 331 -36.68 9.57 -9.80
N SER A 332 -37.81 9.00 -10.21
CA SER A 332 -38.14 8.77 -11.62
C SER A 332 -38.17 10.04 -12.47
N GLY A 333 -38.55 11.19 -11.91
CA GLY A 333 -38.56 12.49 -12.62
C GLY A 333 -37.23 13.26 -12.64
N SER A 334 -36.12 12.66 -12.20
CA SER A 334 -34.81 13.32 -12.22
C SER A 334 -34.22 13.36 -13.64
N THR A 335 -33.26 14.26 -13.89
CA THR A 335 -32.61 14.37 -15.20
C THR A 335 -31.16 13.88 -15.13
N SER A 336 -30.59 13.52 -16.29
CA SER A 336 -29.15 13.18 -16.42
C SER A 336 -28.25 14.29 -15.86
N GLY A 337 -28.64 15.56 -16.05
CA GLY A 337 -27.93 16.72 -15.53
C GLY A 337 -27.90 16.77 -14.00
N THR A 338 -29.04 16.52 -13.35
CA THR A 338 -29.11 16.46 -11.88
C THR A 338 -28.26 15.30 -11.34
N LEU A 339 -28.34 14.12 -11.95
CA LEU A 339 -27.53 12.97 -11.55
C LEU A 339 -26.03 13.25 -11.70
N THR A 340 -25.63 13.90 -12.81
CA THR A 340 -24.25 14.31 -13.07
C THR A 340 -23.75 15.31 -12.03
N LEU A 341 -24.53 16.33 -11.70
CA LEU A 341 -24.14 17.34 -10.72
C LEU A 341 -24.00 16.75 -9.32
N VAL A 342 -24.93 15.90 -8.92
CA VAL A 342 -24.92 15.27 -7.60
C VAL A 342 -23.75 14.30 -7.44
N THR A 343 -23.49 13.46 -8.45
CA THR A 343 -22.31 12.57 -8.48
C THR A 343 -21.01 13.36 -8.53
N MET A 344 -20.97 14.49 -9.24
CA MET A 344 -19.82 15.39 -9.27
C MET A 344 -19.50 15.96 -7.88
N VAL A 345 -20.49 16.45 -7.13
CA VAL A 345 -20.32 16.94 -5.75
C VAL A 345 -19.78 15.84 -4.84
N PHE A 346 -20.33 14.62 -4.95
CA PHE A 346 -19.85 13.46 -4.21
C PHE A 346 -18.38 13.14 -4.55
N GLY A 347 -18.02 13.15 -5.84
CA GLY A 347 -16.65 12.96 -6.33
C GLY A 347 -15.67 14.00 -5.83
N MET A 348 -16.06 15.29 -5.78
CA MET A 348 -15.23 16.36 -5.19
C MET A 348 -14.88 16.05 -3.74
N GLY A 349 -15.87 15.64 -2.93
CA GLY A 349 -15.65 15.31 -1.52
C GLY A 349 -14.67 14.17 -1.31
N ILE A 350 -14.80 13.09 -2.10
CA ILE A 350 -13.83 11.99 -2.10
C ILE A 350 -12.45 12.52 -2.52
N GLY A 351 -12.37 13.34 -3.56
CA GLY A 351 -11.12 13.89 -4.08
C GLY A 351 -10.30 14.62 -3.01
N MET A 352 -10.97 15.41 -2.17
CA MET A 352 -10.32 16.15 -1.06
C MET A 352 -9.71 15.22 0.00
N ALA A 353 -10.37 14.09 0.33
CA ALA A 353 -9.98 13.25 1.47
C ALA A 353 -9.16 12.00 1.08
N PHE A 354 -9.37 11.45 -0.13
CA PHE A 354 -8.94 10.11 -0.51
C PHE A 354 -7.43 9.87 -0.30
N GLN A 355 -6.58 10.76 -0.83
CA GLN A 355 -5.13 10.60 -0.71
C GLN A 355 -4.59 11.03 0.66
N LEU A 356 -5.33 11.90 1.37
CA LEU A 356 -4.91 12.40 2.67
C LEU A 356 -4.97 11.32 3.77
N TYR A 357 -5.84 10.32 3.67
CA TYR A 357 -5.79 9.15 4.58
C TYR A 357 -4.48 8.38 4.46
N THR A 358 -3.98 8.19 3.23
CA THR A 358 -2.68 7.53 3.00
C THR A 358 -1.54 8.37 3.58
N LEU A 359 -1.58 9.69 3.37
CA LEU A 359 -0.62 10.62 3.96
C LEU A 359 -0.65 10.59 5.50
N ALA A 360 -1.84 10.63 6.12
CA ALA A 360 -2.00 10.61 7.57
C ALA A 360 -1.45 9.32 8.19
N VAL A 361 -1.76 8.16 7.59
CA VAL A 361 -1.22 6.86 8.01
C VAL A 361 0.30 6.85 7.90
N GLN A 362 0.85 7.25 6.76
CA GLN A 362 2.30 7.30 6.55
C GLN A 362 3.00 8.25 7.52
N ASN A 363 2.39 9.39 7.86
CA ASN A 363 2.94 10.34 8.81
C ASN A 363 2.88 9.83 10.27
N SER A 364 1.91 8.98 10.61
CA SER A 364 1.70 8.50 11.97
C SER A 364 2.58 7.33 12.41
N VAL A 365 3.24 6.64 11.47
CA VAL A 365 4.01 5.41 11.75
C VAL A 365 5.52 5.63 11.65
N GLN A 366 6.28 4.71 12.26
CA GLN A 366 7.73 4.66 12.13
C GLN A 366 8.13 4.20 10.72
N ARG A 367 9.32 4.57 10.25
CA ARG A 367 9.77 4.24 8.89
C ARG A 367 9.76 2.74 8.58
N ARG A 368 10.18 1.92 9.54
CA ARG A 368 10.15 0.45 9.44
C ARG A 368 8.74 -0.13 9.22
N ASP A 369 7.71 0.60 9.65
CA ASP A 369 6.30 0.17 9.58
C ASP A 369 5.54 0.81 8.41
N LEU A 370 6.17 1.69 7.61
CA LEU A 370 5.52 2.41 6.51
C LEU A 370 4.88 1.49 5.46
N GLY A 371 5.63 0.46 5.04
CA GLY A 371 5.17 -0.49 4.03
C GLY A 371 3.94 -1.26 4.54
N VAL A 372 4.04 -1.80 5.76
CA VAL A 372 2.97 -2.61 6.35
C VAL A 372 1.73 -1.77 6.66
N ALA A 373 1.88 -0.55 7.19
CA ALA A 373 0.76 0.34 7.44
C ALA A 373 0.03 0.77 6.16
N THR A 374 0.78 1.05 5.09
CA THR A 374 0.19 1.41 3.79
C THR A 374 -0.56 0.21 3.19
N SER A 375 0.03 -0.99 3.22
CA SER A 375 -0.61 -2.21 2.74
C SER A 375 -1.87 -2.57 3.53
N ALA A 376 -1.84 -2.43 4.86
CA ALA A 376 -3.01 -2.64 5.71
C ALA A 376 -4.13 -1.64 5.36
N LEU A 377 -3.81 -0.35 5.18
CA LEU A 377 -4.80 0.65 4.74
C LEU A 377 -5.45 0.24 3.41
N GLN A 378 -4.67 -0.22 2.43
CA GLN A 378 -5.20 -0.66 1.13
C GLN A 378 -6.04 -1.93 1.24
N PHE A 379 -5.66 -2.87 2.11
CA PHE A 379 -6.46 -4.05 2.40
C PHE A 379 -7.87 -3.68 2.88
N PHE A 380 -7.97 -2.79 3.88
CA PHE A 380 -9.28 -2.33 4.35
C PHE A 380 -10.06 -1.57 3.26
N ARG A 381 -9.40 -0.74 2.45
CA ARG A 381 -10.07 -0.09 1.31
C ARG A 381 -10.70 -1.11 0.35
N ASN A 382 -9.99 -2.19 0.04
CA ASN A 382 -10.49 -3.22 -0.87
C ASN A 382 -11.62 -4.06 -0.26
N ILE A 383 -11.56 -4.35 1.05
CA ILE A 383 -12.69 -4.94 1.76
C ILE A 383 -13.88 -3.98 1.69
N GLY A 384 -13.67 -2.69 1.94
CA GLY A 384 -14.69 -1.66 1.85
C GLY A 384 -15.34 -1.61 0.47
N ASN A 385 -14.54 -1.61 -0.60
CA ASN A 385 -15.02 -1.67 -1.99
C ASN A 385 -15.98 -2.85 -2.19
N THR A 386 -15.56 -4.04 -1.77
CA THR A 386 -16.32 -5.26 -2.03
C THR A 386 -17.58 -5.36 -1.15
N LEU A 387 -17.49 -4.99 0.12
CA LEU A 387 -18.64 -4.95 1.03
C LEU A 387 -19.66 -3.89 0.61
N GLY A 388 -19.20 -2.70 0.19
CA GLY A 388 -20.08 -1.63 -0.30
C GLY A 388 -20.93 -2.12 -1.48
N THR A 389 -20.28 -2.69 -2.49
CA THR A 389 -20.95 -3.29 -3.65
C THR A 389 -21.96 -4.36 -3.27
N ALA A 390 -21.58 -5.29 -2.39
CA ALA A 390 -22.41 -6.41 -2.00
C ALA A 390 -23.64 -5.96 -1.17
N ILE A 391 -23.45 -5.06 -0.20
CA ILE A 391 -24.55 -4.52 0.61
C ILE A 391 -25.53 -3.74 -0.27
N ALA A 392 -25.03 -2.84 -1.11
CA ALA A 392 -25.87 -2.07 -2.02
C ALA A 392 -26.65 -2.98 -2.98
N GLY A 393 -26.00 -4.02 -3.52
CA GLY A 393 -26.66 -5.00 -4.39
C GLY A 393 -27.74 -5.80 -3.70
N SER A 394 -27.48 -6.26 -2.48
CA SER A 394 -28.48 -7.00 -1.71
C SER A 394 -29.68 -6.12 -1.32
N ILE A 395 -29.47 -4.82 -1.08
CA ILE A 395 -30.56 -3.86 -0.85
C ILE A 395 -31.36 -3.63 -2.13
N MET A 396 -30.68 -3.41 -3.26
CA MET A 396 -31.32 -3.24 -4.57
C MET A 396 -32.18 -4.47 -4.89
N ALA A 397 -31.61 -5.67 -4.84
CA ALA A 397 -32.31 -6.91 -5.17
C ALA A 397 -33.55 -7.13 -4.29
N LYS A 398 -33.41 -6.96 -2.97
CA LYS A 398 -34.52 -7.11 -2.02
C LYS A 398 -35.63 -6.10 -2.28
N ARG A 399 -35.29 -4.83 -2.49
CA ARG A 399 -36.29 -3.78 -2.73
C ARG A 399 -36.94 -3.89 -4.10
N LEU A 400 -36.20 -4.33 -5.11
CA LEU A 400 -36.73 -4.58 -6.45
C LEU A 400 -37.73 -5.73 -6.41
N ALA A 401 -37.37 -6.87 -5.80
CA ALA A 401 -38.30 -7.99 -5.61
C ALA A 401 -39.55 -7.57 -4.83
N SER A 402 -39.38 -6.82 -3.73
CA SER A 402 -40.50 -6.31 -2.94
C SER A 402 -41.37 -5.33 -3.72
N GLY A 403 -40.78 -4.46 -4.54
CA GLY A 403 -41.51 -3.51 -5.39
C GLY A 403 -42.36 -4.20 -6.46
N ILE A 404 -41.80 -5.24 -7.11
CA ILE A 404 -42.53 -6.07 -8.07
C ILE A 404 -43.69 -6.79 -7.39
N GLU A 405 -43.45 -7.40 -6.23
CA GLU A 405 -44.48 -8.12 -5.47
C GLU A 405 -45.63 -7.19 -5.04
N HIS A 406 -45.34 -5.98 -4.57
CA HIS A 406 -46.37 -5.02 -4.15
C HIS A 406 -47.18 -4.45 -5.32
N GLY A 407 -46.58 -4.31 -6.50
CA GLY A 407 -47.26 -3.76 -7.66
C GLY A 407 -47.83 -4.81 -8.62
N MET A 408 -47.64 -6.11 -8.34
CA MET A 408 -48.28 -7.20 -9.08
C MET A 408 -49.78 -7.22 -8.82
N THR A 409 -50.57 -6.71 -9.76
CA THR A 409 -52.03 -6.83 -9.79
C THR A 409 -52.47 -8.07 -10.58
N PRO A 410 -53.68 -8.60 -10.37
CA PRO A 410 -54.21 -9.73 -11.16
C PRO A 410 -54.17 -9.48 -12.68
N GLU A 411 -54.41 -8.24 -13.10
CA GLU A 411 -54.36 -7.81 -14.51
C GLU A 411 -52.94 -7.86 -15.09
N ILE A 412 -51.93 -7.45 -14.31
CA ILE A 412 -50.52 -7.54 -14.71
C ILE A 412 -50.08 -9.00 -14.79
N VAL A 413 -50.57 -9.87 -13.89
CA VAL A 413 -50.24 -11.30 -13.89
C VAL A 413 -50.72 -11.99 -15.17
N GLU A 414 -51.89 -11.62 -15.69
CA GLU A 414 -52.40 -12.14 -16.98
C GLU A 414 -51.59 -11.66 -18.19
N GLN A 415 -50.92 -10.51 -18.08
CA GLN A 415 -50.07 -9.95 -19.12
C GLN A 415 -48.62 -10.47 -19.07
N LEU A 416 -48.26 -11.29 -18.08
CA LEU A 416 -46.90 -11.79 -17.94
C LEU A 416 -46.52 -12.70 -19.12
N PRO A 417 -45.28 -12.60 -19.63
CA PRO A 417 -44.75 -13.60 -20.54
C PRO A 417 -44.85 -15.00 -19.91
N GLU A 418 -45.14 -16.04 -20.70
CA GLU A 418 -45.15 -17.44 -20.22
C GLU A 418 -43.82 -17.88 -19.60
N SER A 419 -42.71 -17.23 -19.98
CA SER A 419 -41.38 -17.42 -19.40
C SER A 419 -41.21 -16.84 -17.99
N GLY A 420 -42.19 -16.08 -17.49
CA GLY A 420 -42.10 -15.28 -16.28
C GLY A 420 -41.28 -13.99 -16.45
N LEU A 421 -41.25 -13.17 -15.40
CA LEU A 421 -40.46 -11.94 -15.32
C LEU A 421 -39.03 -12.24 -14.87
N ASN A 422 -38.02 -11.88 -15.67
CA ASN A 422 -36.65 -11.89 -15.20
C ASN A 422 -36.27 -10.51 -14.63
N ILE A 423 -35.78 -10.48 -13.40
CA ILE A 423 -35.36 -9.24 -12.71
C ILE A 423 -34.30 -8.47 -13.51
N ASN A 424 -33.57 -9.15 -14.39
CA ASN A 424 -32.51 -8.55 -15.21
C ASN A 424 -33.05 -7.89 -16.50
N ASP A 425 -34.30 -8.17 -16.88
CA ASP A 425 -34.96 -7.57 -18.05
C ASP A 425 -35.12 -6.05 -17.85
N VAL A 426 -35.28 -5.62 -16.60
CA VAL A 426 -35.27 -4.21 -16.16
C VAL A 426 -34.01 -3.43 -16.57
N LEU A 427 -32.89 -4.13 -16.78
CA LEU A 427 -31.62 -3.51 -17.14
C LEU A 427 -31.39 -3.49 -18.65
N GLN A 428 -32.32 -4.03 -19.44
CA GLN A 428 -32.24 -4.13 -20.90
C GLN A 428 -33.35 -3.29 -21.55
N PRO A 429 -33.02 -2.13 -22.14
CA PRO A 429 -34.01 -1.24 -22.74
C PRO A 429 -34.86 -1.92 -23.82
N ASP A 430 -34.26 -2.78 -24.63
CA ASP A 430 -34.94 -3.47 -25.72
C ASP A 430 -35.94 -4.53 -25.22
N VAL A 431 -35.64 -5.17 -24.08
CA VAL A 431 -36.53 -6.15 -23.46
C VAL A 431 -37.69 -5.44 -22.75
N LEU A 432 -37.39 -4.36 -22.03
CA LEU A 432 -38.40 -3.48 -21.42
C LEU A 432 -39.39 -2.92 -22.46
N ALA A 433 -38.90 -2.51 -23.63
CA ALA A 433 -39.73 -1.99 -24.72
C ALA A 433 -40.63 -3.07 -25.37
N ALA A 434 -40.24 -4.34 -25.27
CA ALA A 434 -41.02 -5.47 -25.78
C ALA A 434 -42.09 -5.96 -24.79
N LEU A 435 -42.01 -5.55 -23.52
CA LEU A 435 -43.00 -5.92 -22.51
C LEU A 435 -44.28 -5.09 -22.63
N PRO A 436 -45.43 -5.61 -22.16
CA PRO A 436 -46.65 -4.83 -22.05
C PRO A 436 -46.42 -3.54 -21.24
N PRO A 437 -47.07 -2.42 -21.60
CA PRO A 437 -46.82 -1.12 -20.97
C PRO A 437 -46.97 -1.14 -19.45
N ASP A 438 -47.96 -1.87 -18.93
CA ASP A 438 -48.24 -1.96 -17.50
C ASP A 438 -47.14 -2.75 -16.75
N VAL A 439 -46.64 -3.83 -17.37
CA VAL A 439 -45.52 -4.63 -16.83
C VAL A 439 -44.22 -3.82 -16.84
N ALA A 440 -43.96 -3.08 -17.93
CA ALA A 440 -42.78 -2.23 -18.05
C ALA A 440 -42.80 -1.07 -17.04
N ALA A 441 -43.96 -0.44 -16.82
CA ALA A 441 -44.14 0.62 -15.84
C ALA A 441 -43.93 0.11 -14.40
N LEU A 442 -44.50 -1.06 -14.05
CA LEU A 442 -44.27 -1.70 -12.76
C LEU A 442 -42.78 -1.94 -12.49
N LEU A 443 -42.09 -2.50 -13.48
CA LEU A 443 -40.67 -2.81 -13.41
C LEU A 443 -39.80 -1.55 -13.24
N HIS A 444 -40.14 -0.48 -13.96
CA HIS A 444 -39.47 0.81 -13.87
C HIS A 444 -39.64 1.44 -12.48
N ASP A 445 -40.86 1.49 -11.96
CA ASP A 445 -41.16 2.04 -10.63
C ASP A 445 -40.51 1.21 -9.52
N ALA A 446 -40.55 -0.12 -9.63
CA ALA A 446 -39.89 -1.01 -8.69
C ALA A 446 -38.35 -0.81 -8.69
N LEU A 447 -37.74 -0.60 -9.86
CA LEU A 447 -36.32 -0.26 -9.96
C LEU A 447 -36.02 1.12 -9.36
N ALA A 448 -36.85 2.12 -9.63
CA ALA A 448 -36.69 3.46 -9.06
C ALA A 448 -36.72 3.42 -7.53
N GLY A 449 -37.67 2.70 -6.94
CA GLY A 449 -37.77 2.49 -5.49
C GLY A 449 -36.60 1.68 -4.91
N ALA A 450 -36.10 0.69 -5.65
CA ALA A 450 -34.91 -0.07 -5.26
C ALA A 450 -33.66 0.81 -5.21
N MET A 451 -33.46 1.64 -6.23
CA MET A 451 -32.35 2.58 -6.34
C MET A 451 -32.37 3.66 -5.25
N GLN A 452 -33.54 4.17 -4.88
CA GLN A 452 -33.67 5.07 -3.72
C GLN A 452 -33.18 4.40 -2.43
N GLY A 453 -33.44 3.11 -2.26
CA GLY A 453 -32.90 2.34 -1.13
C GLY A 453 -31.39 2.24 -1.13
N VAL A 454 -30.76 2.05 -2.29
CA VAL A 454 -29.30 2.06 -2.43
C VAL A 454 -28.74 3.43 -2.05
N PHE A 455 -29.31 4.50 -2.60
CA PHE A 455 -28.86 5.86 -2.31
C PHE A 455 -29.08 6.26 -0.85
N ALA A 456 -30.07 5.71 -0.15
CA ALA A 456 -30.29 5.97 1.27
C ALA A 456 -29.17 5.43 2.19
N VAL A 457 -28.42 4.41 1.78
CA VAL A 457 -27.30 3.86 2.58
C VAL A 457 -26.04 4.69 2.44
N VAL A 458 -25.84 5.36 1.31
CA VAL A 458 -24.62 6.11 1.02
C VAL A 458 -24.38 7.26 2.01
N PRO A 459 -25.40 8.04 2.45
CA PRO A 459 -25.25 9.01 3.54
C PRO A 459 -24.78 8.39 4.85
N ILE A 460 -25.23 7.19 5.19
CA ILE A 460 -24.83 6.50 6.43
C ILE A 460 -23.33 6.18 6.38
N LEU A 461 -22.86 5.66 5.24
CA LEU A 461 -21.44 5.37 5.01
C LEU A 461 -20.59 6.65 4.98
N ALA A 462 -21.11 7.71 4.34
CA ALA A 462 -20.44 9.01 4.29
C ALA A 462 -20.34 9.65 5.68
N LEU A 463 -21.40 9.55 6.48
CA LEU A 463 -21.42 10.02 7.88
C LEU A 463 -20.44 9.21 8.74
N ALA A 464 -20.38 7.88 8.58
CA ALA A 464 -19.40 7.04 9.28
C ALA A 464 -17.96 7.44 8.92
N SER A 465 -17.69 7.72 7.64
CA SER A 465 -16.40 8.24 7.19
C SER A 465 -16.07 9.60 7.80
N MET A 466 -17.04 10.51 7.84
CA MET A 466 -16.89 11.84 8.44
C MET A 466 -16.63 11.75 9.94
N ALA A 467 -17.43 10.95 10.66
CA ALA A 467 -17.28 10.72 12.09
C ALA A 467 -15.88 10.18 12.42
N ALA A 468 -15.44 9.12 11.73
CA ALA A 468 -14.10 8.58 11.90
C ALA A 468 -13.01 9.63 11.60
N THR A 469 -13.22 10.48 10.58
CA THR A 469 -12.27 11.55 10.22
C THR A 469 -12.12 12.62 11.30
N LEU A 470 -13.19 12.97 12.01
CA LEU A 470 -13.16 13.94 13.09
C LEU A 470 -12.23 13.50 14.24
N PHE A 471 -12.19 12.20 14.53
CA PHE A 471 -11.35 11.60 15.57
C PHE A 471 -9.87 11.45 15.17
N ILE A 472 -9.50 11.70 13.91
CA ILE A 472 -8.10 11.70 13.50
C ILE A 472 -7.38 12.87 14.17
N LYS A 473 -6.36 12.57 14.98
CA LYS A 473 -5.52 13.61 15.59
C LYS A 473 -4.62 14.25 14.51
N PRO A 474 -4.60 15.59 14.37
CA PRO A 474 -3.69 16.25 13.45
C PRO A 474 -2.26 16.11 14.01
N LEU A 475 -1.39 15.47 13.25
CA LEU A 475 0.04 15.42 13.53
C LEU A 475 0.71 16.42 12.58
N PRO A 476 1.63 17.28 13.02
CA PRO A 476 2.36 18.13 12.09
C PRO A 476 3.04 17.25 11.03
N LEU A 477 3.00 17.71 9.77
CA LEU A 477 3.74 17.05 8.71
C LEU A 477 5.23 17.08 9.07
N ARG A 478 5.92 15.94 9.01
CA ARG A 478 7.35 15.86 9.33
C ARG A 478 8.15 16.74 8.36
N GLU A 479 8.71 17.85 8.85
CA GLU A 479 9.56 18.76 8.07
C GLU A 479 11.03 18.32 8.04
N THR A 480 11.47 17.51 9.01
CA THR A 480 12.83 16.94 9.08
C THR A 480 12.78 15.43 9.35
N LEU A 481 13.88 14.74 8.99
CA LEU A 481 13.99 13.27 8.99
C LEU A 481 13.97 12.62 10.39
N GLY A 482 13.84 13.38 11.49
CA GLY A 482 13.72 12.92 12.88
C GLY A 482 13.79 14.11 13.87
N THR A 483 13.34 13.94 15.12
CA THR A 483 13.60 14.90 16.22
C THR A 483 15.10 14.96 16.55
N LEU A 484 15.60 16.03 17.18
CA LEU A 484 17.01 16.11 17.62
C LEU A 484 17.42 14.91 18.50
N GLU A 485 16.47 14.38 19.27
CA GLU A 485 16.60 13.17 20.08
C GLU A 485 16.69 11.88 19.23
N GLU A 486 15.87 11.76 18.16
CA GLU A 486 15.98 10.67 17.17
C GLU A 486 17.23 10.79 16.28
N GLN A 487 17.71 12.01 16.03
CA GLN A 487 18.94 12.27 15.28
C GLN A 487 20.19 11.97 16.12
N GLY A 488 20.20 12.34 17.40
CA GLY A 488 21.27 11.99 18.35
C GLY A 488 21.35 10.49 18.59
N ARG A 489 20.20 9.82 18.81
CA ARG A 489 20.14 8.34 18.88
C ARG A 489 20.48 7.68 17.55
N GLY A 490 20.02 8.22 16.42
CA GLY A 490 20.33 7.71 15.08
C GLY A 490 21.81 7.83 14.73
N LEU A 491 22.48 8.90 15.15
CA LEU A 491 23.93 9.10 15.01
C LEU A 491 24.70 8.12 15.90
N LEU A 492 24.30 7.94 17.17
CA LEU A 492 24.89 6.95 18.08
C LEU A 492 24.67 5.51 17.57
N ASP A 493 23.47 5.17 17.08
CA ASP A 493 23.15 3.87 16.48
C ASP A 493 23.89 3.66 15.14
N SER A 494 24.07 4.70 14.32
CA SER A 494 24.80 4.60 13.04
C SER A 494 26.31 4.47 13.22
N THR A 495 26.87 5.07 14.26
CA THR A 495 28.28 4.96 14.62
C THR A 495 28.57 3.65 15.36
N ALA A 496 27.64 3.19 16.21
CA ALA A 496 27.67 1.87 16.83
C ALA A 496 27.44 0.72 15.83
N MET A 497 26.73 0.97 14.72
CA MET A 497 26.47 -0.01 13.65
C MET A 497 27.28 0.23 12.37
N SER A 498 28.59 0.44 12.51
CA SER A 498 29.50 0.41 11.36
C SER A 498 29.98 -1.02 11.04
N SER A 499 29.06 -1.88 10.58
CA SER A 499 29.25 -2.77 9.41
C SER A 499 28.02 -3.68 9.25
N PRO A 500 27.40 -3.77 8.04
CA PRO A 500 26.57 -4.91 7.70
C PRO A 500 27.42 -6.18 7.71
N ASP A 501 26.86 -7.25 8.26
CA ASP A 501 27.44 -8.59 8.23
C ASP A 501 27.80 -9.00 6.80
N THR A 502 29.07 -9.35 6.62
CA THR A 502 29.48 -10.44 5.75
C THR A 502 30.60 -11.13 6.50
N GLU A 503 30.43 -12.41 6.85
CA GLU A 503 31.53 -13.25 7.32
C GLU A 503 32.66 -13.20 6.29
N ARG A 504 33.64 -12.34 6.51
CA ARG A 504 34.89 -12.32 5.76
C ARG A 504 35.90 -13.12 6.55
N VAL A 505 36.25 -14.29 6.01
CA VAL A 505 37.42 -15.04 6.42
C VAL A 505 38.65 -14.22 6.02
N LEU A 506 39.50 -13.88 6.98
CA LEU A 506 40.79 -13.23 6.74
C LEU A 506 41.74 -14.27 6.11
N SER A 507 41.74 -14.41 4.79
CA SER A 507 42.70 -15.32 4.13
C SER A 507 43.14 -14.85 2.74
N SER A 508 44.35 -14.30 2.65
CA SER A 508 45.49 -14.67 1.79
C SER A 508 46.41 -13.46 1.49
N PRO A 509 47.74 -13.64 1.29
CA PRO A 509 48.73 -12.56 1.32
C PRO A 509 48.84 -11.68 0.06
N GLU A 510 48.08 -11.92 -1.01
CA GLU A 510 48.42 -11.38 -2.35
C GLU A 510 47.70 -10.08 -2.80
N ASP A 511 46.80 -9.47 -2.02
CA ASP A 511 46.09 -8.26 -2.46
C ASP A 511 46.49 -6.98 -1.69
N TYR A 512 47.46 -6.22 -2.24
CA TYR A 512 48.00 -4.99 -1.64
C TYR A 512 46.95 -3.88 -1.39
N HIS A 513 45.84 -3.87 -2.13
CA HIS A 513 44.74 -2.90 -1.99
C HIS A 513 43.63 -3.30 -1.00
N LEU A 514 43.59 -4.57 -0.53
CA LEU A 514 42.50 -5.05 0.34
C LEU A 514 42.73 -4.79 1.84
N ARG A 515 43.98 -4.66 2.31
CA ARG A 515 44.28 -4.39 3.75
C ARG A 515 44.38 -2.92 4.14
N SER A 516 44.22 -1.96 3.21
CA SER A 516 44.30 -0.52 3.55
C SER A 516 43.27 -0.11 4.60
N ARG A 517 42.06 -0.68 4.54
CA ARG A 517 41.02 -0.45 5.54
C ARG A 517 41.36 -1.08 6.89
N GLU A 518 41.86 -2.31 6.89
CA GLU A 518 42.31 -3.02 8.10
C GLU A 518 43.42 -2.25 8.81
N ARG A 519 44.42 -1.77 8.07
CA ARG A 519 45.53 -0.98 8.63
C ARG A 519 45.05 0.36 9.19
N LEU A 520 44.09 1.02 8.54
CA LEU A 520 43.48 2.25 9.06
C LEU A 520 42.69 1.98 10.35
N THR A 521 41.94 0.88 10.41
CA THR A 521 41.25 0.45 11.63
C THR A 521 42.25 0.13 12.74
N GLY A 522 43.37 -0.54 12.43
CA GLY A 522 44.45 -0.78 13.38
C GLY A 522 45.07 0.51 13.91
N ALA A 523 45.39 1.47 13.04
CA ALA A 523 45.92 2.78 13.44
C ALA A 523 44.94 3.54 14.34
N HIS A 524 43.64 3.48 14.03
CA HIS A 524 42.60 4.10 14.85
C HIS A 524 42.51 3.46 16.25
N LEU A 525 42.54 2.13 16.34
CA LEU A 525 42.54 1.41 17.63
C LEU A 525 43.74 1.76 18.51
N LEU A 526 44.93 1.96 17.92
CA LEU A 526 46.11 2.44 18.68
C LEU A 526 45.93 3.88 19.17
N MET A 527 45.42 4.78 18.32
CA MET A 527 45.16 6.17 18.72
C MET A 527 44.17 6.24 19.86
N VAL A 528 43.08 5.47 19.77
CA VAL A 528 42.09 5.35 20.83
C VAL A 528 42.77 4.85 22.12
N ALA A 529 43.56 3.78 22.06
CA ALA A 529 44.25 3.24 23.23
C ALA A 529 45.23 4.23 23.88
N ASP A 530 45.88 5.10 23.10
CA ASP A 530 46.83 6.10 23.61
C ASP A 530 46.16 7.37 24.16
N GLN A 531 44.92 7.67 23.73
CA GLN A 531 44.13 8.77 24.28
C GLN A 531 43.43 8.41 25.60
N VAL A 532 43.44 7.13 25.99
CA VAL A 532 42.86 6.66 27.25
C VAL A 532 43.74 7.11 28.42
N GLY A 533 43.21 8.03 29.22
CA GLY A 533 43.87 8.58 30.40
C GLY A 533 42.91 9.38 31.26
N ASP A 534 43.38 9.97 32.36
CA ASP A 534 42.54 10.73 33.30
C ASP A 534 41.91 11.98 32.66
N ALA A 535 42.52 12.51 31.60
CA ALA A 535 41.99 13.63 30.82
C ALA A 535 40.76 13.25 29.97
N ASN A 536 40.51 11.96 29.72
CA ASN A 536 39.42 11.47 28.88
C ASN A 536 38.56 10.42 29.62
N PRO A 537 37.79 10.83 30.65
CA PRO A 537 37.12 9.90 31.56
C PRO A 537 36.06 9.04 30.89
N ILE A 538 35.31 9.58 29.92
CA ILE A 538 34.27 8.82 29.19
C ILE A 538 34.90 7.72 28.33
N LEU A 539 36.03 8.02 27.68
CA LEU A 539 36.76 7.05 26.88
C LEU A 539 37.38 5.97 27.77
N ARG A 540 37.93 6.35 28.92
CA ARG A 540 38.45 5.42 29.93
C ARG A 540 37.38 4.47 30.44
N ASP A 541 36.19 4.98 30.76
CA ASP A 541 35.06 4.16 31.24
C ASP A 541 34.60 3.18 30.15
N ALA A 542 34.48 3.65 28.90
CA ALA A 542 34.14 2.80 27.75
C ALA A 542 35.16 1.67 27.54
N VAL A 543 36.46 1.98 27.55
CA VAL A 543 37.52 0.97 27.36
C VAL A 543 37.59 -0.01 28.54
N THR A 544 37.29 0.44 29.76
CA THR A 544 37.17 -0.41 30.94
C THR A 544 36.02 -1.40 30.81
N GLU A 545 34.85 -0.94 30.35
CA GLU A 545 33.68 -1.77 30.10
C GLU A 545 33.93 -2.80 28.97
N PHE A 546 34.63 -2.38 27.91
CA PHE A 546 35.13 -3.27 26.85
C PHE A 546 36.05 -4.38 27.39
N GLY A 547 36.88 -4.06 28.38
CA GLY A 547 37.73 -5.01 29.11
C GLY A 547 36.98 -5.95 30.06
N GLY A 548 35.67 -5.76 30.25
CA GLY A 548 34.86 -6.50 31.22
C GLY A 548 35.02 -5.97 32.65
N GLY A 549 35.21 -4.65 32.80
CA GLY A 549 35.45 -3.98 34.08
C GLY A 549 36.93 -3.75 34.40
N ASP A 550 37.85 -4.16 33.52
CA ASP A 550 39.30 -3.98 33.68
C ASP A 550 39.89 -3.16 32.53
N LEU A 551 40.40 -1.97 32.87
CA LEU A 551 41.01 -1.03 31.94
C LEU A 551 42.26 -1.60 31.27
N ALA A 552 43.10 -2.33 32.00
CA ALA A 552 44.34 -2.89 31.46
C ALA A 552 44.03 -3.94 30.39
N ARG A 553 43.01 -4.77 30.65
CA ARG A 553 42.50 -5.74 29.68
C ARG A 553 41.86 -5.09 28.46
N GLY A 554 41.11 -4.01 28.64
CA GLY A 554 40.54 -3.22 27.53
C GLY A 554 41.62 -2.64 26.62
N LEU A 555 42.65 -2.03 27.19
CA LEU A 555 43.80 -1.50 26.45
C LEU A 555 44.59 -2.61 25.74
N GLN A 556 44.75 -3.78 26.37
CA GLN A 556 45.42 -4.93 25.77
C GLN A 556 44.66 -5.46 24.55
N LEU A 557 43.33 -5.56 24.63
CA LEU A 557 42.48 -5.97 23.50
C LEU A 557 42.61 -5.02 22.30
N LEU A 558 42.57 -3.71 22.55
CA LEU A 558 42.70 -2.69 21.50
C LEU A 558 44.11 -2.70 20.87
N ARG A 559 45.17 -2.70 21.69
CA ARG A 559 46.55 -2.70 21.21
C ARG A 559 46.91 -3.98 20.46
N SER A 560 46.50 -5.15 20.97
CA SER A 560 46.79 -6.44 20.33
C SER A 560 46.05 -6.60 19.01
N THR A 561 44.78 -6.19 18.95
CA THR A 561 44.00 -6.19 17.70
C THR A 561 44.59 -5.22 16.68
N ALA A 562 45.03 -4.05 17.12
CA ALA A 562 45.69 -3.10 16.24
C ALA A 562 47.01 -3.63 15.68
N THR A 563 47.83 -4.29 16.52
CA THR A 563 49.07 -4.95 16.09
C THR A 563 48.78 -6.01 15.03
N MET A 564 47.76 -6.84 15.20
CA MET A 564 47.34 -7.83 14.19
C MET A 564 46.97 -7.16 12.84
N LEU A 565 46.20 -6.08 12.89
CA LEU A 565 45.71 -5.39 11.69
C LEU A 565 46.81 -4.60 10.96
N LEU A 566 47.84 -4.16 11.68
CA LEU A 566 48.99 -3.45 11.13
C LEU A 566 50.12 -4.38 10.68
N ALA A 567 50.22 -5.58 11.28
CA ALA A 567 51.27 -6.54 11.01
C ALA A 567 51.20 -7.09 9.58
N GLN A 568 52.39 -7.25 8.99
CA GLN A 568 52.60 -7.93 7.72
C GLN A 568 53.11 -9.37 7.89
N ASP A 569 53.73 -9.64 9.04
CA ASP A 569 54.29 -10.95 9.38
C ASP A 569 53.19 -11.93 9.85
N PRO A 570 53.03 -13.11 9.22
CA PRO A 570 52.03 -14.09 9.58
C PRO A 570 52.11 -14.57 11.05
N ALA A 571 53.31 -14.73 11.60
CA ALA A 571 53.46 -15.19 12.99
C ALA A 571 52.92 -14.15 14.00
N THR A 572 53.11 -12.86 13.71
CA THR A 572 52.54 -11.76 14.49
C THR A 572 51.02 -11.66 14.37
N ILE A 573 50.47 -11.96 13.18
CA ILE A 573 49.01 -11.99 12.96
C ILE A 573 48.37 -13.12 13.78
N ASP A 574 48.92 -14.33 13.69
CA ASP A 574 48.40 -15.51 14.39
C ASP A 574 48.47 -15.35 15.93
N ALA A 575 49.55 -14.75 16.44
CA ALA A 575 49.73 -14.50 17.87
C ALA A 575 48.68 -13.55 18.47
N HIS A 576 48.09 -12.67 17.65
CA HIS A 576 47.16 -11.64 18.09
C HIS A 576 45.71 -11.83 17.60
N GLU A 577 45.46 -12.82 16.74
CA GLU A 577 44.14 -13.11 16.17
C GLU A 577 43.06 -13.36 17.24
N ALA A 578 43.40 -14.09 18.31
CA ALA A 578 42.47 -14.39 19.39
C ALA A 578 41.89 -13.12 20.06
N PHE A 579 42.69 -12.05 20.16
CA PHE A 579 42.24 -10.77 20.71
C PHE A 579 41.31 -10.03 19.74
N ALA A 580 41.57 -10.09 18.44
CA ALA A 580 40.70 -9.52 17.41
C ALA A 580 39.35 -10.24 17.35
N VAL A 581 39.36 -11.57 17.47
CA VAL A 581 38.14 -12.38 17.55
C VAL A 581 37.35 -12.08 18.83
N GLU A 582 38.02 -11.92 19.97
CA GLU A 582 37.36 -11.53 21.22
C GLU A 582 36.78 -10.10 21.15
N LEU A 583 37.54 -9.14 20.61
CA LEU A 583 37.08 -7.77 20.39
C LEU A 583 35.84 -7.74 19.47
N SER A 584 35.87 -8.51 18.38
CA SER A 584 34.76 -8.66 17.45
C SER A 584 33.52 -9.28 18.10
N LYS A 585 33.68 -10.36 18.88
CA LYS A 585 32.56 -11.01 19.60
C LYS A 585 31.92 -10.08 20.64
N ARG A 586 32.72 -9.24 21.31
CA ARG A 586 32.23 -8.26 22.27
C ARG A 586 31.48 -7.12 21.57
N GLY A 587 31.97 -6.65 20.42
CA GLY A 587 31.33 -5.65 19.57
C GLY A 587 29.94 -6.05 19.03
N LYS A 588 29.66 -7.35 18.88
CA LYS A 588 28.37 -7.85 18.38
C LYS A 588 27.24 -7.86 19.43
N ARG A 589 27.49 -7.50 20.69
CA ARG A 589 26.45 -7.52 21.75
C ARG A 589 25.62 -6.23 21.70
N ARG A 590 24.30 -6.37 21.56
CA ARG A 590 23.32 -5.28 21.37
C ARG A 590 23.22 -4.25 22.52
N ALA A 591 23.80 -4.54 23.68
CA ALA A 591 23.87 -3.67 24.85
C ALA A 591 25.30 -3.72 25.41
N MET A 592 26.23 -3.14 24.65
CA MET A 592 27.66 -3.24 24.93
C MET A 592 28.14 -2.25 26.00
N LEU A 593 27.58 -1.03 25.99
CA LEU A 593 27.83 -0.01 27.00
C LEU A 593 26.68 0.01 27.98
N SER A 594 26.99 0.28 29.25
CA SER A 594 25.99 0.47 30.29
C SER A 594 25.03 1.60 29.92
N ASP A 595 23.77 1.47 30.36
CA ASP A 595 22.76 2.51 30.15
C ASP A 595 23.24 3.87 30.69
N GLU A 596 23.98 3.85 31.80
CA GLU A 596 24.59 5.04 32.42
C GLU A 596 25.64 5.71 31.52
N LEU A 597 26.54 4.94 30.89
CA LEU A 597 27.55 5.48 29.99
C LEU A 597 26.92 5.99 28.68
N THR A 598 25.89 5.29 28.20
CA THR A 598 25.11 5.68 27.02
C THR A 598 24.40 7.04 27.26
N ASP A 599 23.80 7.23 28.43
CA ASP A 599 23.17 8.50 28.81
C ASP A 599 24.20 9.64 28.97
N ARG A 600 25.39 9.36 29.52
CA ARG A 600 26.48 10.35 29.61
C ARG A 600 26.98 10.80 28.24
N LEU A 601 27.15 9.87 27.29
CA LEU A 601 27.51 10.18 25.90
C LEU A 601 26.44 11.07 25.24
N TYR A 602 25.15 10.77 25.48
CA TYR A 602 24.05 11.58 25.02
C TYR A 602 24.08 13.01 25.59
N GLN A 603 24.33 13.17 26.90
CA GLN A 603 24.42 14.50 27.52
C GLN A 603 25.57 15.35 26.96
N VAL A 604 26.73 14.76 26.67
CA VAL A 604 27.84 15.50 26.06
C VAL A 604 27.49 15.93 24.62
N SER A 605 26.91 15.03 23.82
CA SER A 605 26.52 15.34 22.44
C SER A 605 25.50 16.47 22.35
N SER A 606 24.53 16.50 23.27
CA SER A 606 23.50 17.55 23.32
C SER A 606 24.06 18.90 23.77
N ARG A 607 25.03 18.94 24.70
CA ARG A 607 25.71 20.18 25.11
C ARG A 607 26.53 20.78 23.97
N VAL A 608 27.34 19.97 23.28
CA VAL A 608 28.14 20.43 22.12
C VAL A 608 27.23 20.99 21.01
N ALA A 609 26.09 20.34 20.74
CA ALA A 609 25.11 20.84 19.79
C ALA A 609 24.48 22.18 20.21
N THR A 610 24.36 22.43 21.52
CA THR A 610 23.82 23.68 22.06
C THR A 610 24.86 24.81 22.02
N GLU A 611 26.14 24.52 22.29
CA GLU A 611 27.24 25.50 22.23
C GLU A 611 27.60 25.90 20.79
N LEU A 612 27.47 24.99 19.82
CA LEU A 612 27.73 25.26 18.41
C LEU A 612 26.59 26.03 17.69
N ALA A 613 25.50 26.37 18.39
CA ALA A 613 24.33 27.02 17.82
C ALA A 613 24.50 28.53 17.53
N GLU A 614 25.66 29.13 17.79
CA GLU A 614 25.91 30.54 17.53
C GLU A 614 26.00 30.85 16.01
N SER A 615 24.99 31.59 15.54
CA SER A 615 24.83 32.18 14.19
C SER A 615 25.30 31.32 13.00
N PRO A 616 24.47 30.38 12.51
CA PRO A 616 24.82 29.57 11.35
C PRO A 616 24.99 30.44 10.09
N VAL A 617 26.18 30.40 9.50
CA VAL A 617 26.40 30.89 8.13
C VAL A 617 25.60 29.97 7.20
N LYS A 618 24.51 30.49 6.63
CA LYS A 618 23.69 29.72 5.67
C LYS A 618 24.54 29.38 4.44
N PRO A 619 24.76 28.09 4.11
CA PRO A 619 25.44 27.73 2.89
C PRO A 619 24.62 28.24 1.69
N HIS A 620 25.29 28.78 0.68
CA HIS A 620 24.66 29.20 -0.57
C HIS A 620 24.28 27.94 -1.38
N SER A 621 23.16 27.34 -1.01
CA SER A 621 22.52 26.23 -1.75
C SER A 621 21.12 26.67 -2.16
N ALA A 622 20.77 26.50 -3.44
CA ALA A 622 19.44 26.81 -3.97
C ALA A 622 18.36 25.85 -3.46
N THR A 623 18.75 24.73 -2.84
CA THR A 623 17.84 23.72 -2.27
C THR A 623 18.41 23.20 -0.95
N VAL A 624 17.67 23.39 0.14
CA VAL A 624 17.93 22.69 1.39
C VAL A 624 17.25 21.32 1.27
N ASP A 625 17.95 20.35 0.70
CA ASP A 625 17.55 18.95 0.74
C ASP A 625 17.86 18.38 2.14
N GLY A 626 17.04 17.42 2.60
CA GLY A 626 17.27 16.75 3.88
C GLY A 626 18.64 16.05 3.91
N ILE A 627 19.11 15.75 5.13
CA ILE A 627 20.42 15.11 5.37
C ILE A 627 20.49 13.76 4.62
N ASP A 628 21.39 13.65 3.65
CA ASP A 628 21.81 12.36 3.09
C ASP A 628 22.72 11.67 4.11
N GLY A 629 22.15 10.80 4.94
CA GLY A 629 22.89 10.08 5.98
C GLY A 629 24.08 9.29 5.40
N ALA A 630 23.90 8.63 4.25
CA ALA A 630 24.98 7.87 3.62
C ALA A 630 26.10 8.78 3.04
N GLY A 631 25.73 9.97 2.56
CA GLY A 631 26.67 11.00 2.14
C GLY A 631 27.44 11.62 3.32
N LEU A 632 26.74 11.89 4.43
CA LEU A 632 27.31 12.40 5.67
C LEU A 632 28.26 11.38 6.29
N ASP A 633 27.86 10.10 6.38
CA ASP A 633 28.69 9.00 6.88
C ASP A 633 29.97 8.85 6.06
N ARG A 634 29.86 8.98 4.73
CA ARG A 634 31.03 8.93 3.84
C ARG A 634 31.95 10.12 4.04
N ALA A 635 31.39 11.32 4.21
CA ALA A 635 32.17 12.54 4.46
C ALA A 635 32.90 12.47 5.82
N VAL A 636 32.20 12.07 6.88
CA VAL A 636 32.77 11.88 8.22
C VAL A 636 33.86 10.81 8.20
N TRP A 637 33.61 9.68 7.53
CA TRP A 637 34.62 8.62 7.39
C TRP A 637 35.87 9.12 6.64
N MET A 638 35.71 9.87 5.54
CA MET A 638 36.84 10.43 4.79
C MET A 638 37.63 11.45 5.62
N LEU A 639 36.96 12.34 6.36
CA LEU A 639 37.59 13.33 7.24
C LEU A 639 38.32 12.66 8.41
N ASN A 640 37.69 11.69 9.08
CA ASN A 640 38.34 10.90 10.13
C ASN A 640 39.54 10.12 9.59
N THR A 641 39.44 9.54 8.39
CA THR A 641 40.56 8.85 7.74
C THR A 641 41.72 9.79 7.45
N ALA A 642 41.44 11.00 6.93
CA ALA A 642 42.46 12.02 6.70
C ALA A 642 43.10 12.51 8.00
N LEU A 643 42.30 12.73 9.05
CA LEU A 643 42.78 13.14 10.37
C LEU A 643 43.69 12.07 11.00
N VAL A 644 43.28 10.81 10.96
CA VAL A 644 44.09 9.67 11.44
C VAL A 644 45.39 9.55 10.65
N ALA A 645 45.35 9.72 9.32
CA ALA A 645 46.56 9.70 8.50
C ALA A 645 47.51 10.86 8.83
N ASP A 646 46.99 12.08 9.02
CA ASP A 646 47.79 13.26 9.39
C ASP A 646 48.42 13.10 10.79
N LEU A 647 47.64 12.72 11.80
CA LEU A 647 48.15 12.50 13.16
C LEU A 647 49.17 11.36 13.24
N ALA A 648 48.95 10.26 12.49
CA ALA A 648 49.90 9.16 12.41
C ALA A 648 51.22 9.60 11.75
N SER A 649 51.13 10.41 10.68
CA SER A 649 52.30 10.94 9.99
C SER A 649 53.15 11.85 10.88
N ARG A 650 52.54 12.73 11.68
CA ARG A 650 53.26 13.64 12.58
C ARG A 650 54.03 12.91 13.66
N ARG A 651 53.45 11.85 14.23
CA ARG A 651 54.10 11.02 15.25
C ARG A 651 55.33 10.26 14.72
N TRP A 652 55.37 9.97 13.43
CA TRP A 652 56.42 9.18 12.79
C TRP A 652 57.35 10.05 11.90
N ALA A 653 57.08 11.35 11.84
CA ALA A 653 57.91 12.35 11.16
C ALA A 653 58.93 13.01 12.09
N GLU A 654 58.95 12.72 13.39
CA GLU A 654 60.03 13.14 14.29
C GLU A 654 61.23 12.16 14.19
N PRO A 655 62.37 12.56 13.61
CA PRO A 655 63.59 11.78 13.70
C PRO A 655 64.27 12.14 15.03
N GLY A 656 63.98 11.42 16.12
CA GLY A 656 64.62 11.78 17.40
C GLY A 656 64.33 11.00 18.68
N ALA A 657 63.59 9.89 18.69
CA ALA A 657 63.32 9.13 19.93
C ALA A 657 63.93 7.71 19.93
N ALA A 658 65.13 7.57 19.37
CA ALA A 658 66.03 6.48 19.70
C ALA A 658 67.14 7.03 20.61
N ALA A 659 66.82 7.22 21.90
CA ALA A 659 67.85 7.26 22.94
C ALA A 659 67.81 5.90 23.65
N ALA A 660 68.91 5.16 23.48
CA ALA A 660 69.17 3.88 24.11
C ALA A 660 69.10 3.98 25.64
N PRO A 661 68.78 2.89 26.35
CA PRO A 661 69.02 2.81 27.79
C PRO A 661 70.51 2.61 28.01
N ASP A 662 71.24 3.67 28.36
CA ASP A 662 72.57 3.52 28.96
C ASP A 662 72.39 3.10 30.42
N GLY A 663 72.60 1.81 30.69
CA GLY A 663 73.14 1.30 31.96
C GLY A 663 74.61 0.92 31.76
N PRO A 664 75.43 0.77 32.81
CA PRO A 664 75.08 0.11 34.08
C PRO A 664 74.75 1.02 35.27
#